data_AF-A0A8T2U1A0-F1
#
_entry.id   AF-A0A8T2U1A0-F1
#
_cell.length_a   1.000
_cell.length_b   1.000
_cell.length_c   1.000
_cell.angle_alpha   90.00
_cell.angle_beta   90.00
_cell.angle_gamma   90.00
#
_symmetry.space_group_name_H-M   'P 1'
#
loop_
_entity.id
_entity.type
_entity.pdbx_description
1 polymer ?
#
loop_
_entity_poly.entity_id
_entity_poly.type
_entity_poly.pdbx_seq_one_letter_code
_entity_poly.pdbx_strand_id
1 'polypeptide(L)'
;MRRWVSSEEEMRGNEKTSEVIDFPIGLEERVHEISTHMGRSGSSLQCFGLVGMGGVGKTTIAKSVYNRLHVEFEKACFCLSTRAKGLVDMQKKLICDLFGETYKGMDIEDVEHGKRMLKEKLKGINALIVLDDVDTGEQVEALYFPLCSLGRESVVIITSRDNGVVKLAQPKKIFDVKEFANRKHSERLFYWHAFLKPEPPPHLKEVSGKVIDACGGLPLSLEVIGAHLYQYNDDDDDDERTWNEALRYLKEVGKKIFRALRISFDGLDRNEREAFLDICCFLIGRKEETACRFFESCYGIGRTYIRVLKSKSLITIEESRNQRRLIGMHDHLRDMGRAIIRDEERNRVWDEESAQDILKDESALSKLRGLSIRSDFRFPKEAGKCTSLPNLRILEVKVPDYDTTISQGLCANEILENMRCDGLRWLKWRNAKFHDLPDGLVCSTYLRVLDLRGSSNLTSVRIASLSNLQHLNLSRCTNLTSVRIDSLSNLQHLNLFYCTNLTSVRIASLSNLQHLNLCHCNILKSLGIASLPNLQHLDLSCCWGLKHLPEEIASLRSLEQLILGKCTSLTSLPFLPTTLKELNLERCWSLRSLKASLPKLERLQLWGCGALETAEVDADSMREFDLSGCQRLKEVDCTGGLPSFR
;
A
#
# COMPACT_ATOMS: atom_id res chain seq x y z
N MET A 1 -40.99 -7.99 -10.68
CA MET A 1 -40.01 -7.59 -11.72
C MET A 1 -40.66 -7.70 -13.10
N ARG A 2 -41.11 -6.57 -13.68
CA ARG A 2 -41.44 -6.51 -15.11
C ARG A 2 -40.15 -6.15 -15.86
N ARG A 3 -39.75 -7.01 -16.79
CA ARG A 3 -38.61 -6.83 -17.70
C ARG A 3 -38.89 -5.64 -18.62
N TRP A 4 -37.93 -4.73 -18.75
CA TRP A 4 -37.94 -3.74 -19.81
C TRP A 4 -37.15 -4.30 -21.00
N VAL A 5 -37.89 -4.60 -22.07
CA VAL A 5 -37.37 -4.75 -23.43
C VAL A 5 -37.24 -3.33 -23.97
N SER A 6 -36.04 -2.93 -24.37
CA SER A 6 -35.92 -1.77 -25.26
C SER A 6 -36.55 -2.17 -26.60
N SER A 7 -37.70 -1.58 -26.89
CA SER A 7 -38.43 -1.76 -28.14
C SER A 7 -37.62 -1.22 -29.31
N GLU A 8 -37.11 -2.14 -30.14
CA GLU A 8 -37.30 -2.23 -31.60
C GLU A 8 -36.18 -3.10 -32.18
N GLU A 9 -36.42 -4.41 -32.25
CA GLU A 9 -35.97 -5.36 -33.28
C GLU A 9 -36.20 -6.79 -32.78
N GLU A 10 -37.45 -7.24 -32.84
CA GLU A 10 -37.76 -8.66 -32.82
C GLU A 10 -38.09 -9.06 -34.26
N MET A 11 -37.23 -9.87 -34.88
CA MET A 11 -37.52 -10.90 -35.91
C MET A 11 -36.28 -11.19 -36.76
N ARG A 12 -35.38 -12.06 -36.26
CA ARG A 12 -34.75 -13.17 -37.01
C ARG A 12 -33.94 -14.02 -36.02
N GLY A 13 -33.98 -15.33 -36.22
CA GLY A 13 -33.80 -16.29 -35.14
C GLY A 13 -32.35 -16.52 -34.71
N ASN A 14 -32.25 -17.00 -33.47
CA ASN A 14 -31.13 -17.73 -32.88
C ASN A 14 -29.92 -16.91 -32.39
N GLU A 15 -30.13 -15.86 -31.58
CA GLU A 15 -29.04 -15.23 -30.82
C GLU A 15 -29.27 -15.33 -29.31
N LYS A 16 -28.37 -16.05 -28.63
CA LYS A 16 -28.27 -16.05 -27.16
C LYS A 16 -27.71 -14.70 -26.71
N THR A 17 -28.55 -13.67 -26.63
CA THR A 17 -28.21 -12.46 -25.87
C THR A 17 -27.98 -12.87 -24.41
N SER A 18 -26.79 -12.61 -23.87
CA SER A 18 -26.55 -12.83 -22.43
C SER A 18 -27.51 -11.96 -21.61
N GLU A 19 -28.00 -12.45 -20.46
CA GLU A 19 -29.07 -11.82 -19.64
C GLU A 19 -29.00 -10.27 -19.63
N VAL A 20 -30.13 -9.58 -19.74
CA VAL A 20 -30.22 -8.11 -19.73
C VAL A 20 -29.51 -7.54 -18.50
N ILE A 21 -28.69 -6.49 -18.67
CA ILE A 21 -28.06 -5.76 -17.56
C ILE A 21 -29.09 -4.78 -17.00
N ASP A 22 -29.47 -4.97 -15.74
CA ASP A 22 -30.33 -4.03 -15.04
C ASP A 22 -29.56 -2.70 -14.83
N PHE A 23 -30.08 -1.59 -15.38
CA PHE A 23 -29.56 -0.23 -15.25
C PHE A 23 -28.07 -0.02 -15.63
N PRO A 24 -27.71 0.02 -16.94
CA PRO A 24 -26.32 0.10 -17.41
C PRO A 24 -25.67 1.50 -17.24
N ILE A 25 -25.46 1.93 -16.00
CA ILE A 25 -25.01 3.29 -15.68
C ILE A 25 -23.48 3.41 -15.73
N GLY A 26 -22.97 4.40 -16.47
CA GLY A 26 -21.54 4.71 -16.54
C GLY A 26 -20.69 3.65 -17.27
N LEU A 27 -21.34 2.73 -18.00
CA LEU A 27 -20.67 1.64 -18.71
C LEU A 27 -20.17 2.07 -20.10
N GLU A 28 -20.82 3.02 -20.76
CA GLU A 28 -20.48 3.43 -22.14
C GLU A 28 -19.04 3.93 -22.28
N GLU A 29 -18.60 4.80 -21.36
CA GLU A 29 -17.23 5.33 -21.37
C GLU A 29 -16.19 4.20 -21.20
N ARG A 30 -16.46 3.25 -20.29
CA ARG A 30 -15.57 2.10 -20.02
C ARG A 30 -15.52 1.12 -21.20
N VAL A 31 -16.69 0.83 -21.78
CA VAL A 31 -16.79 -0.02 -22.98
C VAL A 31 -16.06 0.64 -24.15
N HIS A 32 -16.25 1.94 -24.36
CA HIS A 32 -15.56 2.68 -25.40
C HIS A 32 -14.04 2.67 -25.21
N GLU A 33 -13.56 2.84 -23.98
CA GLU A 33 -12.13 2.73 -23.68
C GLU A 33 -11.57 1.35 -24.06
N ILE A 34 -12.27 0.25 -23.76
CA ILE A 34 -11.82 -1.09 -24.15
C ILE A 34 -11.87 -1.24 -25.67
N SER A 35 -12.98 -0.83 -26.31
CA SER A 35 -13.18 -0.95 -27.76
C SER A 35 -12.13 -0.19 -28.57
N THR A 36 -11.69 1.00 -28.13
CA THR A 36 -10.63 1.76 -28.83
C THR A 36 -9.27 1.04 -28.85
N HIS A 37 -9.02 0.13 -27.91
CA HIS A 37 -7.80 -0.68 -27.87
C HIS A 37 -7.91 -1.97 -28.69
N MET A 38 -9.12 -2.34 -29.10
CA MET A 38 -9.36 -3.43 -30.05
C MET A 38 -9.07 -2.89 -31.46
N GLY A 39 -8.11 -3.47 -32.17
CA GLY A 39 -7.69 -2.97 -33.48
C GLY A 39 -7.41 -4.10 -34.47
N ARG A 40 -7.81 -3.96 -35.73
CA ARG A 40 -7.73 -5.00 -36.76
C ARG A 40 -6.31 -5.22 -37.36
N SER A 41 -5.28 -4.51 -36.89
CA SER A 41 -3.94 -4.50 -37.51
C SER A 41 -2.82 -5.13 -36.67
N GLY A 42 -3.12 -6.17 -35.89
CA GLY A 42 -2.15 -6.90 -35.07
C GLY A 42 -1.69 -8.23 -35.68
N SER A 43 -0.46 -8.65 -35.37
CA SER A 43 0.10 -9.95 -35.79
C SER A 43 -0.24 -11.12 -34.84
N SER A 44 -0.93 -10.87 -33.72
CA SER A 44 -1.22 -11.85 -32.66
C SER A 44 -2.60 -11.67 -32.03
N LEU A 45 -3.09 -12.72 -31.36
CA LEU A 45 -4.32 -12.73 -30.55
C LEU A 45 -4.40 -11.50 -29.61
N GLN A 46 -5.58 -10.88 -29.52
CA GLN A 46 -5.78 -9.71 -28.66
C GLN A 46 -6.38 -10.13 -27.32
N CYS A 47 -5.53 -10.20 -26.29
CA CYS A 47 -5.96 -10.48 -24.92
C CYS A 47 -6.02 -9.20 -24.08
N PHE A 48 -7.12 -8.99 -23.37
CA PHE A 48 -7.32 -7.87 -22.46
C PHE A 48 -7.69 -8.36 -21.06
N GLY A 49 -7.12 -7.75 -20.03
CA GLY A 49 -7.42 -8.05 -18.63
C GLY A 49 -8.30 -6.98 -17.99
N LEU A 50 -9.37 -7.36 -17.30
CA LEU A 50 -10.14 -6.50 -16.40
C LEU A 50 -9.88 -6.94 -14.96
N VAL A 51 -9.18 -6.11 -14.19
CA VAL A 51 -8.75 -6.45 -12.82
C VAL A 51 -9.32 -5.47 -11.82
N GLY A 52 -9.66 -5.94 -10.62
CA GLY A 52 -10.17 -5.09 -9.55
C GLY A 52 -10.83 -5.88 -8.43
N MET A 53 -11.18 -5.18 -7.35
CA MET A 53 -11.83 -5.74 -6.16
C MET A 53 -13.17 -6.46 -6.50
N GLY A 54 -13.62 -7.36 -5.61
CA GLY A 54 -14.96 -7.96 -5.70
C GLY A 54 -16.07 -6.91 -5.72
N GLY A 55 -17.07 -7.07 -6.59
CA GLY A 55 -18.23 -6.17 -6.64
C GLY A 55 -18.01 -4.82 -7.35
N VAL A 56 -16.84 -4.59 -7.95
CA VAL A 56 -16.52 -3.35 -8.68
C VAL A 56 -17.14 -3.28 -10.10
N GLY A 57 -17.77 -4.35 -10.58
CA GLY A 57 -18.45 -4.38 -11.88
C GLY A 57 -17.64 -4.92 -13.06
N LYS A 58 -16.55 -5.67 -12.83
CA LYS A 58 -15.73 -6.29 -13.91
C LYS A 58 -16.58 -7.13 -14.87
N THR A 59 -17.35 -8.07 -14.33
CA THR A 59 -18.28 -8.93 -15.08
C THR A 59 -19.29 -8.10 -15.88
N THR A 60 -19.85 -7.06 -15.27
CA THR A 60 -20.83 -6.16 -15.92
C THR A 60 -20.22 -5.40 -17.11
N ILE A 61 -18.98 -4.92 -16.98
CA ILE A 61 -18.25 -4.27 -18.08
C ILE A 61 -17.94 -5.28 -19.18
N ALA A 62 -17.38 -6.45 -18.84
CA ALA A 62 -17.07 -7.48 -19.83
C ALA A 62 -18.33 -7.92 -20.60
N LYS A 63 -19.45 -8.06 -19.90
CA LYS A 63 -20.74 -8.40 -20.48
C LYS A 63 -21.28 -7.32 -21.40
N SER A 64 -21.08 -6.05 -21.05
CA SER A 64 -21.45 -4.90 -21.92
C SER A 64 -20.62 -4.88 -23.20
N VAL A 65 -19.32 -5.15 -23.11
CA VAL A 65 -18.44 -5.30 -24.28
C VAL A 65 -18.89 -6.48 -25.14
N TYR A 66 -19.17 -7.63 -24.52
CA TYR A 66 -19.65 -8.83 -25.21
C TYR A 66 -20.94 -8.57 -25.97
N ASN A 67 -21.96 -8.04 -25.30
CA ASN A 67 -23.27 -7.77 -25.92
C ASN A 67 -23.14 -6.81 -27.09
N ARG A 68 -22.23 -5.83 -27.02
CA ARG A 68 -22.00 -4.86 -28.10
C ARG A 68 -21.28 -5.45 -29.33
N LEU A 69 -20.34 -6.36 -29.13
CA LEU A 69 -19.39 -6.76 -30.17
C LEU A 69 -19.55 -8.18 -30.68
N HIS A 70 -20.28 -9.05 -29.98
CA HIS A 70 -20.32 -10.49 -30.30
C HIS A 70 -20.77 -10.80 -31.73
N VAL A 71 -21.66 -9.99 -32.30
CA VAL A 71 -22.16 -10.11 -33.68
C VAL A 71 -21.09 -9.87 -34.76
N GLU A 72 -19.96 -9.24 -34.40
CA GLU A 72 -18.84 -8.99 -35.33
C GLU A 72 -17.90 -10.21 -35.49
N PHE A 73 -18.12 -11.28 -34.72
CA PHE A 73 -17.22 -12.44 -34.68
C PHE A 73 -17.94 -13.71 -35.17
N GLU A 74 -17.17 -14.63 -35.78
CA GLU A 74 -17.69 -15.93 -36.24
C GLU A 74 -18.23 -16.75 -35.06
N LYS A 75 -17.54 -16.67 -33.92
CA LYS A 75 -17.90 -17.32 -32.67
C LYS A 75 -17.81 -16.35 -31.51
N ALA A 76 -18.72 -16.47 -30.56
CA ALA A 76 -18.66 -15.71 -29.33
C ALA A 76 -19.05 -16.56 -28.13
N CYS A 77 -18.35 -16.38 -27.00
CA CYS A 77 -18.66 -17.07 -25.76
C CYS A 77 -18.42 -16.17 -24.54
N PHE A 78 -19.35 -16.23 -23.59
CA PHE A 78 -19.21 -15.67 -22.26
C PHE A 78 -19.10 -16.80 -21.22
N CYS A 79 -17.87 -17.16 -20.86
CA CYS A 79 -17.58 -18.31 -19.99
C CYS A 79 -17.42 -17.87 -18.52
N LEU A 80 -18.45 -18.15 -17.71
CA LEU A 80 -18.42 -17.95 -16.26
C LEU A 80 -17.68 -19.10 -15.57
N SER A 81 -16.50 -18.82 -14.98
CA SER A 81 -15.67 -19.81 -14.29
C SER A 81 -16.31 -20.35 -13.01
N THR A 82 -16.95 -19.49 -12.22
CA THR A 82 -17.51 -19.81 -10.89
C THR A 82 -18.64 -20.84 -10.87
N ARG A 83 -19.20 -21.23 -12.02
CA ARG A 83 -20.31 -22.20 -12.12
C ARG A 83 -19.87 -23.65 -12.38
N ALA A 84 -18.57 -23.91 -12.56
CA ALA A 84 -18.04 -25.23 -12.90
C ALA A 84 -17.39 -25.91 -11.68
N LYS A 85 -17.51 -27.24 -11.55
CA LYS A 85 -16.96 -27.99 -10.40
C LYS A 85 -15.47 -28.31 -10.54
N GLY A 86 -14.85 -27.94 -11.67
CA GLY A 86 -13.42 -28.13 -11.94
C GLY A 86 -13.03 -27.66 -13.34
N LEU A 87 -11.73 -27.74 -13.66
CA LEU A 87 -11.17 -27.26 -14.94
C LEU A 87 -11.76 -27.98 -16.16
N VAL A 88 -11.99 -29.30 -16.06
CA VAL A 88 -12.61 -30.10 -17.12
C VAL A 88 -14.02 -29.60 -17.43
N ASP A 89 -14.81 -29.30 -16.40
CA ASP A 89 -16.17 -28.77 -16.58
C ASP A 89 -16.16 -27.38 -17.22
N MET A 90 -15.17 -26.54 -16.90
CA MET A 90 -14.99 -25.23 -17.55
C MET A 90 -14.67 -25.41 -19.04
N GLN A 91 -13.77 -26.34 -19.39
CA GLN A 91 -13.45 -26.65 -20.79
C GLN A 91 -14.66 -27.21 -21.54
N LYS A 92 -15.42 -28.14 -20.93
CA LYS A 92 -16.68 -28.68 -21.48
C LYS A 92 -17.66 -27.55 -21.78
N LYS A 93 -17.87 -26.64 -20.82
CA LYS A 93 -18.77 -25.51 -20.96
C LYS A 93 -18.34 -24.56 -22.07
N LEU A 94 -17.05 -24.20 -22.12
CA LEU A 94 -16.49 -23.33 -23.16
C LEU A 94 -16.69 -23.92 -24.56
N ILE A 95 -16.44 -25.23 -24.74
CA ILE A 95 -16.68 -25.92 -26.01
C ILE A 95 -18.18 -25.93 -26.35
N CYS A 96 -19.05 -26.27 -25.39
CA CYS A 96 -20.50 -26.31 -25.60
C CYS A 96 -21.06 -24.93 -26.00
N ASP A 97 -20.56 -23.85 -25.38
CA ASP A 97 -21.03 -22.49 -25.67
C ASP A 97 -20.55 -22.00 -27.04
N LEU A 98 -19.36 -22.39 -27.49
CA LEU A 98 -18.82 -22.02 -28.82
C LEU A 98 -19.41 -22.87 -29.96
N PHE A 99 -19.67 -24.15 -29.73
CA PHE A 99 -20.00 -25.11 -30.80
C PHE A 99 -21.39 -25.75 -30.71
N GLY A 100 -22.16 -25.48 -29.65
CA GLY A 100 -23.57 -25.86 -29.55
C GLY A 100 -23.86 -27.26 -29.00
N GLU A 101 -25.13 -27.66 -29.08
CA GLU A 101 -25.67 -28.85 -28.40
C GLU A 101 -25.12 -30.19 -28.89
N THR A 102 -24.52 -30.24 -30.08
CA THR A 102 -23.86 -31.45 -30.62
C THR A 102 -22.74 -31.95 -29.70
N TYR A 103 -22.30 -31.11 -28.75
CA TYR A 103 -21.23 -31.38 -27.81
C TYR A 103 -21.69 -31.55 -26.36
N LYS A 104 -23.02 -31.51 -26.08
CA LYS A 104 -23.60 -31.68 -24.73
C LYS A 104 -23.40 -33.07 -24.09
N GLY A 105 -22.75 -34.00 -24.79
CA GLY A 105 -22.38 -35.33 -24.29
C GLY A 105 -20.92 -35.72 -24.59
N MET A 106 -20.06 -34.74 -24.89
CA MET A 106 -18.64 -35.01 -25.13
C MET A 106 -17.94 -35.49 -23.86
N ASP A 107 -17.22 -36.60 -23.98
CA ASP A 107 -16.37 -37.08 -22.91
C ASP A 107 -15.01 -36.41 -22.98
N ILE A 108 -14.78 -35.46 -22.06
CA ILE A 108 -13.46 -34.90 -21.80
C ILE A 108 -12.92 -35.66 -20.59
N GLU A 109 -12.00 -36.58 -20.86
CA GLU A 109 -11.39 -37.47 -19.88
C GLU A 109 -10.56 -36.70 -18.84
N ASP A 110 -9.77 -35.72 -19.29
CA ASP A 110 -8.89 -34.93 -18.45
C ASP A 110 -8.63 -33.52 -19.03
N VAL A 111 -7.91 -32.69 -18.26
CA VAL A 111 -7.61 -31.31 -18.61
C VAL A 111 -6.77 -31.19 -19.89
N GLU A 112 -5.86 -32.13 -20.15
CA GLU A 112 -4.98 -32.11 -21.33
C GLU A 112 -5.76 -32.48 -22.60
N HIS A 113 -6.67 -33.43 -22.50
CA HIS A 113 -7.61 -33.75 -23.56
C HIS A 113 -8.47 -32.52 -23.90
N GLY A 114 -9.01 -31.83 -22.89
CA GLY A 114 -9.75 -30.59 -23.11
C GLY A 114 -8.92 -29.48 -23.75
N LYS A 115 -7.65 -29.30 -23.32
CA LYS A 115 -6.70 -28.35 -23.94
C LYS A 115 -6.48 -28.67 -25.42
N ARG A 116 -6.22 -29.92 -25.77
CA ARG A 116 -6.02 -30.36 -27.17
C ARG A 116 -7.26 -30.09 -28.02
N MET A 117 -8.45 -30.44 -27.52
CA MET A 117 -9.69 -30.23 -28.26
C MET A 117 -9.99 -28.74 -28.51
N LEU A 118 -9.82 -27.89 -27.50
CA LEU A 118 -9.96 -26.44 -27.67
C LEU A 118 -8.99 -25.93 -28.74
N LYS A 119 -7.73 -26.35 -28.66
CA LYS A 119 -6.67 -25.93 -29.59
C LYS A 119 -6.97 -26.31 -31.04
N GLU A 120 -7.41 -27.55 -31.26
CA GLU A 120 -7.71 -28.07 -32.60
C GLU A 120 -8.97 -27.43 -33.19
N LYS A 121 -10.04 -27.32 -32.41
CA LYS A 121 -11.32 -26.79 -32.89
C LYS A 121 -11.32 -25.28 -33.10
N LEU A 122 -10.53 -24.53 -32.34
CA LEU A 122 -10.49 -23.07 -32.43
C LEU A 122 -9.42 -22.57 -33.39
N LYS A 123 -8.66 -23.46 -34.02
CA LYS A 123 -7.54 -23.09 -34.88
C LYS A 123 -8.01 -22.21 -36.04
N GLY A 124 -7.57 -20.95 -36.05
CA GLY A 124 -7.88 -19.99 -37.11
C GLY A 124 -9.29 -19.39 -37.08
N ILE A 125 -10.12 -19.75 -36.10
CA ILE A 125 -11.47 -19.17 -35.94
C ILE A 125 -11.37 -17.76 -35.39
N ASN A 126 -12.14 -16.83 -35.94
CA ASN A 126 -12.27 -15.47 -35.41
C ASN A 126 -13.33 -15.42 -34.31
N ALA A 127 -12.91 -15.34 -33.04
CA ALA A 127 -13.82 -15.42 -31.91
C ALA A 127 -13.69 -14.28 -30.90
N LEU A 128 -14.81 -13.93 -30.25
CA LEU A 128 -14.87 -13.10 -29.04
C LEU A 128 -15.12 -13.98 -27.81
N ILE A 129 -14.13 -14.11 -26.93
CA ILE A 129 -14.24 -14.96 -25.75
C ILE A 129 -14.04 -14.14 -24.48
N VAL A 130 -15.03 -14.17 -23.59
CA VAL A 130 -14.89 -13.63 -22.23
C VAL A 130 -14.68 -14.80 -21.27
N LEU A 131 -13.55 -14.81 -20.57
CA LEU A 131 -13.27 -15.70 -19.45
C LEU A 131 -13.49 -14.92 -18.15
N ASP A 132 -14.63 -15.14 -17.50
CA ASP A 132 -15.04 -14.38 -16.32
C ASP A 132 -14.66 -15.11 -15.01
N ASP A 133 -14.11 -14.35 -14.05
CA ASP A 133 -13.61 -14.80 -12.73
C ASP A 133 -12.48 -15.85 -12.83
N VAL A 134 -11.41 -15.54 -13.59
CA VAL A 134 -10.19 -16.34 -13.66
C VAL A 134 -9.22 -15.90 -12.55
N ASP A 135 -9.13 -16.69 -11.47
CA ASP A 135 -8.41 -16.34 -10.24
C ASP A 135 -7.25 -17.31 -9.90
N THR A 136 -6.95 -18.31 -10.74
CA THR A 136 -5.77 -19.20 -10.57
C THR A 136 -4.95 -19.36 -11.85
N GLY A 137 -3.66 -19.67 -11.70
CA GLY A 137 -2.77 -19.95 -12.83
C GLY A 137 -3.18 -21.20 -13.62
N GLU A 138 -3.72 -22.20 -12.93
CA GLU A 138 -4.23 -23.44 -13.55
C GLU A 138 -5.40 -23.16 -14.49
N GLN A 139 -6.28 -22.20 -14.16
CA GLN A 139 -7.37 -21.78 -15.04
C GLN A 139 -6.83 -21.07 -16.30
N VAL A 140 -5.81 -20.21 -16.16
CA VAL A 140 -5.15 -19.59 -17.32
C VAL A 140 -4.54 -20.68 -18.21
N GLU A 141 -3.88 -21.66 -17.61
CA GLU A 141 -3.26 -22.75 -18.36
C GLU A 141 -4.27 -23.63 -19.08
N ALA A 142 -5.35 -24.01 -18.41
CA ALA A 142 -6.38 -24.91 -18.93
C ALA A 142 -7.31 -24.24 -19.94
N LEU A 143 -7.58 -22.94 -19.79
CA LEU A 143 -8.58 -22.23 -20.58
C LEU A 143 -7.96 -21.28 -21.60
N TYR A 144 -7.02 -20.41 -21.19
CA TYR A 144 -6.50 -19.35 -22.06
C TYR A 144 -5.44 -19.84 -23.05
N PHE A 145 -4.44 -20.62 -22.62
CA PHE A 145 -3.36 -21.04 -23.53
C PHE A 145 -3.83 -21.84 -24.77
N PRO A 146 -4.87 -22.69 -24.70
CA PRO A 146 -5.46 -23.28 -25.91
C PRO A 146 -6.02 -22.24 -26.90
N LEU A 147 -6.54 -21.11 -26.40
CA LEU A 147 -7.10 -20.03 -27.22
C LEU A 147 -6.04 -19.27 -28.02
N CYS A 148 -4.76 -19.41 -27.69
CA CYS A 148 -3.66 -18.83 -28.47
C CYS A 148 -3.62 -19.35 -29.92
N SER A 149 -4.36 -20.41 -30.26
CA SER A 149 -4.47 -20.93 -31.63
C SER A 149 -5.60 -20.28 -32.46
N LEU A 150 -6.36 -19.36 -31.87
CA LEU A 150 -7.41 -18.59 -32.55
C LEU A 150 -6.89 -17.75 -33.73
N GLY A 151 -7.82 -17.33 -34.59
CA GLY A 151 -7.57 -16.39 -35.68
C GLY A 151 -7.06 -15.04 -35.17
N ARG A 152 -6.30 -14.32 -36.01
CA ARG A 152 -5.58 -13.08 -35.63
C ARG A 152 -6.49 -11.93 -35.22
N GLU A 153 -7.74 -11.94 -35.66
CA GLU A 153 -8.73 -10.91 -35.33
C GLU A 153 -9.51 -11.24 -34.05
N SER A 154 -9.23 -12.38 -33.42
CA SER A 154 -9.91 -12.80 -32.19
C SER A 154 -9.57 -11.92 -31.01
N VAL A 155 -10.54 -11.79 -30.11
CA VAL A 155 -10.44 -11.03 -28.87
C VAL A 155 -10.75 -11.94 -27.69
N VAL A 156 -9.86 -11.94 -26.70
CA VAL A 156 -10.08 -12.60 -25.42
C VAL A 156 -10.10 -11.55 -24.31
N ILE A 157 -11.12 -11.56 -23.47
CA ILE A 157 -11.22 -10.71 -22.28
C ILE A 157 -11.17 -11.63 -21.06
N ILE A 158 -10.25 -11.37 -20.14
CA ILE A 158 -10.12 -12.09 -18.87
C ILE A 158 -10.53 -11.15 -17.76
N THR A 159 -11.51 -11.52 -16.93
CA THR A 159 -11.80 -10.79 -15.70
C THR A 159 -11.20 -11.55 -14.51
N SER A 160 -10.64 -10.80 -13.54
CA SER A 160 -10.01 -11.40 -12.37
C SER A 160 -9.96 -10.44 -11.19
N ARG A 161 -9.86 -10.97 -9.98
CA ARG A 161 -9.50 -10.19 -8.78
C ARG A 161 -7.98 -10.11 -8.59
N ASP A 162 -7.22 -10.98 -9.25
CA ASP A 162 -5.77 -11.10 -9.13
C ASP A 162 -5.03 -10.70 -10.41
N ASN A 163 -4.40 -9.52 -10.37
CA ASN A 163 -3.55 -9.01 -11.44
C ASN A 163 -2.42 -9.98 -11.81
N GLY A 164 -1.89 -10.70 -10.83
CA GLY A 164 -0.80 -11.66 -11.01
C GLY A 164 -1.21 -12.81 -11.92
N VAL A 165 -2.44 -13.30 -11.77
CA VAL A 165 -3.02 -14.36 -12.60
C VAL A 165 -3.21 -13.87 -14.04
N VAL A 166 -3.80 -12.68 -14.21
CA VAL A 166 -4.03 -12.10 -15.55
C VAL A 166 -2.72 -11.85 -16.28
N LYS A 167 -1.63 -11.48 -15.58
CA LYS A 167 -0.31 -11.30 -16.19
C LYS A 167 0.27 -12.58 -16.80
N LEU A 168 -0.13 -13.77 -16.33
CA LEU A 168 0.30 -15.04 -16.93
C LEU A 168 -0.15 -15.16 -18.39
N ALA A 169 -1.28 -14.53 -18.74
CA ALA A 169 -1.80 -14.50 -20.11
C ALA A 169 -1.07 -13.51 -21.04
N GLN A 170 -0.14 -12.71 -20.51
CA GLN A 170 0.58 -11.64 -21.22
C GLN A 170 -0.36 -10.74 -22.04
N PRO A 171 -1.39 -10.15 -21.42
CA PRO A 171 -2.41 -9.39 -22.13
C PRO A 171 -1.81 -8.14 -22.79
N LYS A 172 -2.39 -7.75 -23.92
CA LYS A 172 -2.08 -6.50 -24.64
C LYS A 172 -2.26 -5.28 -23.74
N LYS A 173 -3.31 -5.27 -22.91
CA LYS A 173 -3.58 -4.23 -21.91
C LYS A 173 -4.35 -4.80 -20.72
N ILE A 174 -4.04 -4.31 -19.53
CA ILE A 174 -4.79 -4.56 -18.30
C ILE A 174 -5.50 -3.27 -17.91
N PHE A 175 -6.80 -3.33 -17.73
CA PHE A 175 -7.64 -2.26 -17.24
C PHE A 175 -7.91 -2.48 -15.75
N ASP A 176 -7.48 -1.52 -14.93
CA ASP A 176 -7.77 -1.48 -13.51
C ASP A 176 -9.18 -0.91 -13.31
N VAL A 177 -10.13 -1.80 -13.03
CA VAL A 177 -11.55 -1.47 -12.85
C VAL A 177 -11.75 -0.92 -11.45
N LYS A 178 -12.04 0.39 -11.39
CA LYS A 178 -12.28 1.13 -10.16
C LYS A 178 -13.76 1.37 -9.90
N GLU A 179 -14.05 1.79 -8.67
CA GLU A 179 -15.35 2.27 -8.23
C GLU A 179 -15.82 3.46 -9.07
N PHE A 180 -17.08 3.88 -8.91
CA PHE A 180 -17.57 5.08 -9.57
C PHE A 180 -16.86 6.33 -9.03
N ALA A 181 -16.00 6.92 -9.84
CA ALA A 181 -15.41 8.23 -9.54
C ALA A 181 -16.44 9.37 -9.65
N ASN A 182 -17.42 9.22 -10.55
CA ASN A 182 -18.50 10.20 -10.70
C ASN A 182 -19.65 9.88 -9.74
N ARG A 183 -19.86 10.75 -8.75
CA ARG A 183 -20.96 10.63 -7.78
C ARG A 183 -22.32 10.44 -8.44
N LYS A 184 -22.58 11.07 -9.59
CA LYS A 184 -23.86 10.93 -10.32
C LYS A 184 -24.13 9.50 -10.78
N HIS A 185 -23.09 8.72 -11.09
CA HIS A 185 -23.26 7.31 -11.43
C HIS A 185 -23.68 6.50 -10.20
N SER A 186 -23.05 6.76 -9.04
CA SER A 186 -23.43 6.13 -7.78
C SER A 186 -24.86 6.48 -7.37
N GLU A 187 -25.23 7.75 -7.47
CA GLU A 187 -26.58 8.25 -7.21
C GLU A 187 -27.61 7.56 -8.08
N ARG A 188 -27.42 7.59 -9.41
CA ARG A 188 -28.37 6.96 -10.33
C ARG A 188 -28.51 5.47 -10.06
N LEU A 189 -27.41 4.74 -9.86
CA LEU A 189 -27.48 3.30 -9.63
C LEU A 189 -28.25 3.02 -8.34
N PHE A 190 -27.90 3.71 -7.26
CA PHE A 190 -28.61 3.57 -5.99
C PHE A 190 -30.11 3.88 -6.13
N TYR A 191 -30.48 4.99 -6.77
CA TYR A 191 -31.89 5.40 -6.89
C TYR A 191 -32.72 4.41 -7.69
N TRP A 192 -32.16 3.82 -8.75
CA TRP A 192 -32.86 2.79 -9.50
C TRP A 192 -33.09 1.53 -8.66
N HIS A 193 -32.13 1.12 -7.83
CA HIS A 193 -32.32 -0.04 -6.95
C HIS A 193 -33.20 0.24 -5.74
N ALA A 194 -33.17 1.47 -5.21
CA ALA A 194 -33.93 1.86 -4.02
C ALA A 194 -35.36 2.30 -4.33
N PHE A 195 -35.60 2.99 -5.45
CA PHE A 195 -36.87 3.66 -5.75
C PHE A 195 -37.47 3.30 -7.11
N LEU A 196 -36.75 2.54 -7.95
CA LEU A 196 -37.09 2.31 -9.36
C LEU A 196 -37.30 3.64 -10.14
N LYS A 197 -36.58 4.70 -9.74
CA LYS A 197 -36.66 6.05 -10.31
C LYS A 197 -35.25 6.65 -10.43
N PRO A 198 -35.05 7.60 -11.34
CA PRO A 198 -33.75 8.26 -11.50
C PRO A 198 -33.42 9.26 -10.38
N GLU A 199 -34.40 9.61 -9.53
CA GLU A 199 -34.24 10.52 -8.40
C GLU A 199 -35.06 10.04 -7.18
N PRO A 200 -34.62 10.33 -5.95
CA PRO A 200 -35.33 9.98 -4.73
C PRO A 200 -36.45 10.98 -4.42
N PRO A 201 -37.41 10.62 -3.55
CA PRO A 201 -38.32 11.60 -2.93
C PRO A 201 -37.53 12.73 -2.24
N PRO A 202 -38.02 14.00 -2.27
CA PRO A 202 -37.26 15.15 -1.75
C PRO A 202 -36.81 15.02 -0.30
N HIS A 203 -37.64 14.42 0.56
CA HIS A 203 -37.35 14.23 1.99
C HIS A 203 -36.29 13.14 2.24
N LEU A 204 -36.11 12.16 1.33
CA LEU A 204 -35.09 11.10 1.43
C LEU A 204 -33.77 11.46 0.76
N LYS A 205 -33.67 12.63 0.12
CA LYS A 205 -32.48 13.02 -0.65
C LYS A 205 -31.22 13.11 0.21
N GLU A 206 -31.32 13.71 1.40
CA GLU A 206 -30.18 13.86 2.31
C GLU A 206 -29.72 12.51 2.85
N VAL A 207 -30.65 11.69 3.35
CA VAL A 207 -30.34 10.37 3.92
C VAL A 207 -29.79 9.43 2.85
N SER A 208 -30.37 9.43 1.65
CA SER A 208 -29.84 8.68 0.51
C SER A 208 -28.41 9.13 0.17
N GLY A 209 -28.13 10.43 0.25
CA GLY A 209 -26.77 10.96 0.07
C GLY A 209 -25.78 10.35 1.06
N LYS A 210 -26.13 10.30 2.35
CA LYS A 210 -25.31 9.68 3.41
C LYS A 210 -25.09 8.18 3.15
N VAL A 211 -26.10 7.45 2.67
CA VAL A 211 -25.99 6.04 2.29
C VAL A 211 -25.02 5.86 1.12
N ILE A 212 -25.18 6.64 0.04
CA ILE A 212 -24.33 6.57 -1.15
C ILE A 212 -22.87 6.87 -0.80
N ASP A 213 -22.64 7.85 0.07
CA ASP A 213 -21.32 8.20 0.58
C ASP A 213 -20.69 7.03 1.35
N ALA A 214 -21.46 6.33 2.18
CA ALA A 214 -21.01 5.14 2.90
C ALA A 214 -20.68 3.95 1.97
N CYS A 215 -21.26 3.89 0.77
CA CYS A 215 -20.97 2.85 -0.22
C CYS A 215 -19.62 3.04 -0.95
N GLY A 216 -19.00 4.22 -0.84
CA GLY A 216 -17.71 4.51 -1.46
C GLY A 216 -17.69 4.39 -3.00
N GLY A 217 -18.86 4.45 -3.64
CA GLY A 217 -18.98 4.27 -5.09
C GLY A 217 -18.86 2.82 -5.59
N LEU A 218 -18.82 1.82 -4.70
CA LEU A 218 -18.80 0.40 -5.07
C LEU A 218 -20.17 -0.04 -5.62
N PRO A 219 -20.28 -0.47 -6.90
CA PRO A 219 -21.57 -0.85 -7.50
C PRO A 219 -22.35 -1.89 -6.70
N LEU A 220 -21.71 -3.00 -6.33
CA LEU A 220 -22.35 -4.05 -5.53
C LEU A 220 -22.94 -3.54 -4.21
N SER A 221 -22.25 -2.59 -3.56
CA SER A 221 -22.74 -2.00 -2.30
C SER A 221 -24.01 -1.19 -2.52
N LEU A 222 -24.00 -0.33 -3.55
CA LEU A 222 -25.14 0.49 -3.94
C LEU A 222 -26.36 -0.36 -4.32
N GLU A 223 -26.15 -1.44 -5.08
CA GLU A 223 -27.21 -2.37 -5.49
C GLU A 223 -27.82 -3.12 -4.31
N VAL A 224 -26.98 -3.72 -3.46
CA VAL A 224 -27.45 -4.53 -2.32
C VAL A 224 -28.18 -3.68 -1.29
N ILE A 225 -27.67 -2.49 -0.99
CA ILE A 225 -28.29 -1.59 -0.02
C ILE A 225 -29.55 -0.96 -0.61
N GLY A 226 -29.52 -0.50 -1.86
CA GLY A 226 -30.71 0.02 -2.53
C GLY A 226 -31.83 -1.01 -2.60
N ALA A 227 -31.55 -2.23 -3.03
CA ALA A 227 -32.54 -3.31 -3.10
C ALA A 227 -33.11 -3.72 -1.74
N HIS A 228 -32.33 -3.58 -0.66
CA HIS A 228 -32.83 -3.79 0.69
C HIS A 228 -33.78 -2.67 1.12
N LEU A 229 -33.43 -1.42 0.84
CA LEU A 229 -34.23 -0.24 1.18
C LEU A 229 -35.53 -0.16 0.39
N TYR A 230 -35.56 -0.69 -0.83
CA TYR A 230 -36.78 -0.82 -1.64
C TYR A 230 -37.92 -1.53 -0.89
N GLN A 231 -37.60 -2.47 0.00
CA GLN A 231 -38.60 -3.23 0.77
C GLN A 231 -39.37 -2.38 1.80
N TYR A 232 -38.92 -1.16 2.08
CA TYR A 232 -39.49 -0.27 3.10
C TYR A 232 -40.25 0.92 2.51
N ASN A 233 -40.38 1.01 1.18
CA ASN A 233 -41.08 2.11 0.50
C ASN A 233 -42.60 1.88 0.34
N ASP A 234 -43.14 0.75 0.81
CA ASP A 234 -44.55 0.36 0.64
C ASP A 234 -45.43 0.73 1.87
N ASP A 235 -44.85 1.22 2.97
CA ASP A 235 -45.59 1.70 4.14
C ASP A 235 -45.82 3.22 4.00
N ASP A 236 -47.06 3.69 4.19
CA ASP A 236 -47.48 5.10 4.11
C ASP A 236 -46.74 6.06 5.08
N ASP A 237 -45.81 5.53 5.89
CA ASP A 237 -44.86 6.24 6.75
C ASP A 237 -43.43 6.06 6.20
N ASP A 238 -43.13 6.73 5.08
CA ASP A 238 -41.78 6.97 4.49
C ASP A 238 -40.90 7.83 5.44
N ASP A 239 -40.87 7.45 6.71
CA ASP A 239 -40.30 8.25 7.78
C ASP A 239 -38.77 8.12 7.76
N GLU A 240 -38.10 9.26 7.92
CA GLU A 240 -36.64 9.37 8.02
C GLU A 240 -36.05 8.42 9.09
N ARG A 241 -36.86 8.03 10.09
CA ARG A 241 -36.53 7.01 11.11
C ARG A 241 -36.27 5.63 10.53
N THR A 242 -37.12 5.12 9.64
CA THR A 242 -37.00 3.78 9.05
C THR A 242 -35.71 3.67 8.24
N TRP A 243 -35.34 4.72 7.51
CA TRP A 243 -34.08 4.81 6.78
C TRP A 243 -32.86 4.97 7.70
N ASN A 244 -32.97 5.73 8.80
CA ASN A 244 -31.92 5.81 9.83
C ASN A 244 -31.74 4.49 10.60
N GLU A 245 -32.80 3.70 10.76
CA GLU A 245 -32.73 2.34 11.33
C GLU A 245 -32.14 1.33 10.34
N ALA A 246 -32.49 1.42 9.05
CA ALA A 246 -31.84 0.65 7.99
C ALA A 246 -30.34 0.98 7.86
N LEU A 247 -29.94 2.24 8.08
CA LEU A 247 -28.54 2.65 8.21
C LEU A 247 -27.84 1.97 9.40
N ARG A 248 -28.51 1.75 10.53
CA ARG A 248 -27.96 0.95 11.65
C ARG A 248 -27.85 -0.53 11.28
N TYR A 249 -28.76 -1.03 10.44
CA TYR A 249 -28.75 -2.39 9.88
C TYR A 249 -27.72 -2.61 8.75
N LEU A 250 -27.02 -1.58 8.27
CA LEU A 250 -25.87 -1.74 7.36
C LEU A 250 -24.81 -2.70 7.89
N LYS A 251 -24.72 -2.90 9.21
CA LYS A 251 -23.87 -3.93 9.83
C LYS A 251 -24.27 -5.36 9.44
N GLU A 252 -25.57 -5.64 9.32
CA GLU A 252 -26.11 -6.95 8.92
C GLU A 252 -26.14 -7.10 7.39
N VAL A 253 -26.53 -6.06 6.66
CA VAL A 253 -26.46 -6.03 5.18
C VAL A 253 -25.01 -6.15 4.70
N GLY A 254 -24.08 -5.59 5.47
CA GLY A 254 -22.64 -5.74 5.33
C GLY A 254 -22.22 -7.20 5.20
N LYS A 255 -22.89 -8.16 5.84
CA LYS A 255 -22.55 -9.59 5.71
C LYS A 255 -22.67 -10.10 4.27
N LYS A 256 -23.65 -9.63 3.48
CA LYS A 256 -23.79 -10.02 2.05
C LYS A 256 -22.66 -9.42 1.22
N ILE A 257 -22.34 -8.14 1.43
CA ILE A 257 -21.24 -7.44 0.76
C ILE A 257 -19.90 -8.09 1.15
N PHE A 258 -19.71 -8.38 2.43
CA PHE A 258 -18.53 -9.05 2.97
C PHE A 258 -18.34 -10.42 2.36
N ARG A 259 -19.38 -11.24 2.15
CA ARG A 259 -19.21 -12.54 1.44
C ARG A 259 -18.57 -12.35 0.06
N ALA A 260 -19.01 -11.38 -0.71
CA ALA A 260 -18.44 -11.12 -2.03
C ALA A 260 -17.01 -10.58 -1.97
N LEU A 261 -16.67 -9.76 -0.97
CA LEU A 261 -15.32 -9.23 -0.76
C LEU A 261 -14.36 -10.26 -0.13
N ARG A 262 -14.87 -11.13 0.75
CA ARG A 262 -14.12 -12.11 1.54
C ARG A 262 -13.49 -13.20 0.69
N ILE A 263 -14.00 -13.47 -0.52
CA ILE A 263 -13.41 -14.44 -1.46
C ILE A 263 -11.90 -14.20 -1.65
N SER A 264 -11.51 -12.94 -1.88
CA SER A 264 -10.10 -12.58 -2.08
C SER A 264 -9.27 -12.72 -0.79
N PHE A 265 -9.89 -12.55 0.38
CA PHE A 265 -9.26 -12.73 1.68
C PHE A 265 -9.12 -14.20 2.07
N ASP A 266 -10.13 -15.04 1.81
CA ASP A 266 -10.10 -16.47 2.10
C ASP A 266 -9.07 -17.18 1.23
N GLY A 267 -8.76 -16.65 0.03
CA GLY A 267 -7.67 -17.12 -0.82
C GLY A 267 -6.25 -16.73 -0.37
N LEU A 268 -6.09 -15.98 0.71
CA LEU A 268 -4.78 -15.63 1.28
C LEU A 268 -4.24 -16.73 2.20
N ASP A 269 -2.92 -16.88 2.23
CA ASP A 269 -2.25 -17.72 3.21
C ASP A 269 -2.35 -17.14 4.64
N ARG A 270 -1.89 -17.91 5.64
CA ARG A 270 -1.98 -17.50 7.04
C ARG A 270 -1.31 -16.15 7.32
N ASN A 271 -0.09 -15.91 6.83
CA ASN A 271 0.65 -14.67 7.12
C ASN A 271 0.11 -13.50 6.30
N GLU A 272 -0.33 -13.74 5.07
CA GLU A 272 -0.98 -12.76 4.22
C GLU A 272 -2.30 -12.27 4.82
N ARG A 273 -3.10 -13.16 5.43
CA ARG A 273 -4.29 -12.77 6.20
C ARG A 273 -3.93 -11.86 7.37
N GLU A 274 -2.92 -12.22 8.14
CA GLU A 274 -2.47 -11.41 9.28
C GLU A 274 -1.97 -10.03 8.82
N ALA A 275 -1.24 -9.97 7.69
CA ALA A 275 -0.82 -8.73 7.08
C ALA A 275 -2.01 -7.88 6.61
N PHE A 276 -3.04 -8.47 5.99
CA PHE A 276 -4.27 -7.78 5.61
C PHE A 276 -4.99 -7.17 6.82
N LEU A 277 -5.15 -7.95 7.90
CA LEU A 277 -5.79 -7.50 9.14
C LEU A 277 -4.99 -6.39 9.83
N ASP A 278 -3.66 -6.45 9.81
CA ASP A 278 -2.81 -5.36 10.32
C ASP A 278 -2.99 -4.07 9.51
N ILE A 279 -3.18 -4.16 8.19
CA ILE A 279 -3.47 -2.97 7.36
C ILE A 279 -4.77 -2.31 7.80
N CYS A 280 -5.84 -3.10 7.94
CA CYS A 280 -7.17 -2.62 8.34
C CYS A 280 -7.12 -1.81 9.65
N CYS A 281 -6.20 -2.16 10.55
CA CYS A 281 -6.07 -1.57 11.88
C CYS A 281 -5.06 -0.43 11.95
N PHE A 282 -3.88 -0.58 11.33
CA PHE A 282 -2.70 0.24 11.68
C PHE A 282 -2.03 0.94 10.49
N LEU A 283 -2.24 0.48 9.25
CA LEU A 283 -1.40 0.89 8.11
C LEU A 283 -2.09 1.72 7.02
N ILE A 284 -3.42 1.83 7.01
CA ILE A 284 -4.13 2.70 6.06
C ILE A 284 -3.61 4.15 6.16
N GLY A 285 -3.33 4.77 5.02
CA GLY A 285 -2.76 6.12 4.90
C GLY A 285 -1.27 6.23 5.28
N ARG A 286 -0.62 5.15 5.71
CA ARG A 286 0.83 5.16 6.00
C ARG A 286 1.63 5.08 4.70
N LYS A 287 2.88 5.56 4.73
CA LYS A 287 3.82 5.38 3.61
C LYS A 287 4.06 3.89 3.38
N GLU A 288 4.11 3.48 2.11
CA GLU A 288 4.39 2.10 1.71
C GLU A 288 5.67 1.57 2.35
N GLU A 289 6.74 2.38 2.39
CA GLU A 289 8.01 1.99 3.02
C GLU A 289 7.86 1.75 4.53
N THR A 290 6.99 2.49 5.21
CA THR A 290 6.69 2.25 6.63
C THR A 290 5.93 0.94 6.82
N ALA A 291 5.02 0.60 5.90
CA ALA A 291 4.33 -0.68 5.91
C ALA A 291 5.28 -1.85 5.59
N CYS A 292 6.24 -1.68 4.67
CA CYS A 292 7.29 -2.68 4.41
C CYS A 292 8.06 -3.01 5.69
N ARG A 293 8.58 -1.98 6.38
CA ARG A 293 9.33 -2.16 7.64
C ARG A 293 8.48 -2.77 8.73
N PHE A 294 7.19 -2.39 8.79
CA PHE A 294 6.24 -3.00 9.72
C PHE A 294 6.16 -4.51 9.49
N PHE A 295 5.97 -4.93 8.24
CA PHE A 295 5.89 -6.34 7.91
C PHE A 295 7.22 -7.09 8.06
N GLU A 296 8.36 -6.48 7.71
CA GLU A 296 9.69 -7.04 8.00
C GLU A 296 9.89 -7.26 9.50
N SER A 297 9.43 -6.31 10.33
CA SER A 297 9.54 -6.42 11.77
C SER A 297 8.67 -7.56 12.33
N CYS A 298 7.44 -7.73 11.82
CA CYS A 298 6.49 -8.69 12.35
C CYS A 298 6.63 -10.10 11.74
N TYR A 299 6.89 -10.18 10.44
CA TYR A 299 6.79 -11.39 9.62
C TYR A 299 8.08 -11.76 8.87
N GLY A 300 9.11 -10.91 8.91
CA GLY A 300 10.44 -11.19 8.32
C GLY A 300 10.59 -10.83 6.85
N ILE A 301 9.50 -10.73 6.08
CA ILE A 301 9.49 -10.23 4.70
C ILE A 301 8.45 -9.12 4.56
N GLY A 302 8.80 -7.99 3.94
CA GLY A 302 7.92 -6.82 3.93
C GLY A 302 7.24 -6.59 2.60
N ARG A 303 8.07 -6.41 1.58
CA ARG A 303 7.63 -6.03 0.23
C ARG A 303 6.76 -7.10 -0.45
N THR A 304 6.92 -8.37 -0.08
CA THR A 304 6.12 -9.47 -0.62
C THR A 304 4.65 -9.34 -0.24
N TYR A 305 4.31 -9.08 1.03
CA TYR A 305 2.91 -8.95 1.45
C TYR A 305 2.20 -7.78 0.77
N ILE A 306 2.86 -6.62 0.64
CA ILE A 306 2.30 -5.48 -0.09
C ILE A 306 2.06 -5.84 -1.56
N ARG A 307 2.99 -6.55 -2.20
CA ARG A 307 2.85 -6.99 -3.60
C ARG A 307 1.68 -7.96 -3.77
N VAL A 308 1.55 -8.96 -2.90
CA VAL A 308 0.46 -9.95 -2.98
C VAL A 308 -0.89 -9.28 -2.77
N LEU A 309 -1.05 -8.50 -1.69
CA LEU A 309 -2.30 -7.82 -1.38
C LEU A 309 -2.70 -6.82 -2.48
N LYS A 310 -1.72 -6.12 -3.08
CA LYS A 310 -1.96 -5.26 -4.24
C LYS A 310 -2.35 -6.09 -5.47
N SER A 311 -1.70 -7.23 -5.71
CA SER A 311 -2.01 -8.12 -6.83
C SER A 311 -3.45 -8.60 -6.78
N LYS A 312 -3.91 -8.99 -5.58
CA LYS A 312 -5.28 -9.44 -5.30
C LYS A 312 -6.31 -8.33 -5.16
N SER A 313 -5.94 -7.09 -5.52
CA SER A 313 -6.81 -5.91 -5.45
C SER A 313 -7.42 -5.65 -4.06
N LEU A 314 -6.72 -6.05 -2.99
CA LEU A 314 -7.14 -5.86 -1.60
C LEU A 314 -6.64 -4.54 -1.02
N ILE A 315 -5.59 -3.97 -1.60
CA ILE A 315 -5.04 -2.66 -1.26
C ILE A 315 -4.68 -1.88 -2.52
N THR A 316 -4.63 -0.56 -2.40
CA THR A 316 -4.13 0.36 -3.41
C THR A 316 -2.85 1.03 -2.93
N ILE A 317 -2.05 1.55 -3.86
CA ILE A 317 -0.94 2.45 -3.54
C ILE A 317 -1.28 3.79 -4.16
N GLU A 318 -1.61 4.75 -3.32
CA GLU A 318 -1.99 6.09 -3.72
C GLU A 318 -0.77 7.00 -3.77
N GLU A 319 -0.66 7.78 -4.84
CA GLU A 319 0.35 8.83 -4.94
C GLU A 319 -0.20 10.13 -4.39
N SER A 320 0.37 10.57 -3.27
CA SER A 320 0.06 11.87 -2.67
C SER A 320 0.64 13.01 -3.52
N ARG A 321 0.06 14.21 -3.40
CA ARG A 321 0.54 15.46 -4.04
C ARG A 321 2.05 15.70 -3.90
N ASN A 322 2.68 15.17 -2.85
CA ASN A 322 4.12 15.29 -2.59
C ASN A 322 4.91 14.06 -3.10
N GLN A 323 4.39 13.36 -4.13
CA GLN A 323 4.95 12.12 -4.70
C GLN A 323 5.20 11.01 -3.66
N ARG A 324 4.40 10.97 -2.59
CA ARG A 324 4.49 9.94 -1.56
C ARG A 324 3.56 8.79 -1.88
N ARG A 325 4.10 7.56 -1.90
CA ARG A 325 3.32 6.33 -2.07
C ARG A 325 2.72 5.91 -0.73
N LEU A 326 1.40 5.95 -0.61
CA LEU A 326 0.63 5.66 0.60
C LEU A 326 -0.19 4.38 0.43
N ILE A 327 -0.36 3.60 1.50
CA ILE A 327 -1.26 2.45 1.51
C ILE A 327 -2.70 2.94 1.54
N GLY A 328 -3.47 2.62 0.49
CA GLY A 328 -4.91 2.81 0.43
C GLY A 328 -5.64 1.47 0.56
N MET A 329 -6.89 1.52 1.01
CA MET A 329 -7.79 0.37 1.08
C MET A 329 -9.22 0.89 1.01
N HIS A 330 -10.07 0.24 0.22
CA HIS A 330 -11.49 0.60 0.14
C HIS A 330 -12.17 0.40 1.51
N ASP A 331 -13.09 1.30 1.85
CA ASP A 331 -13.75 1.33 3.16
C ASP A 331 -14.45 0.01 3.51
N HIS A 332 -15.18 -0.60 2.57
CA HIS A 332 -15.79 -1.91 2.80
C HIS A 332 -14.78 -3.05 3.04
N LEU A 333 -13.57 -3.02 2.46
CA LEU A 333 -12.53 -4.02 2.75
C LEU A 333 -11.97 -3.82 4.17
N ARG A 334 -11.72 -2.55 4.54
CA ARG A 334 -11.30 -2.18 5.89
C ARG A 334 -12.32 -2.63 6.92
N ASP A 335 -13.59 -2.33 6.67
CA ASP A 335 -14.67 -2.62 7.62
C ASP A 335 -14.95 -4.12 7.71
N MET A 336 -14.81 -4.86 6.60
CA MET A 336 -14.82 -6.33 6.60
C MET A 336 -13.70 -6.89 7.48
N GLY A 337 -12.45 -6.46 7.28
CA GLY A 337 -11.31 -6.92 8.08
C GLY A 337 -11.49 -6.62 9.57
N ARG A 338 -12.00 -5.43 9.89
CA ARG A 338 -12.32 -5.02 11.28
C ARG A 338 -13.46 -5.84 11.89
N ALA A 339 -14.47 -6.21 11.11
CA ALA A 339 -15.54 -7.10 11.56
C ALA A 339 -15.01 -8.50 11.88
N ILE A 340 -14.17 -9.08 11.01
CA ILE A 340 -13.50 -10.37 11.25
C ILE A 340 -12.72 -10.34 12.58
N ILE A 341 -12.00 -9.26 12.86
CA ILE A 341 -11.27 -9.14 14.13
C ILE A 341 -12.21 -9.07 15.33
N ARG A 342 -13.34 -8.35 15.24
CA ARG A 342 -14.29 -8.23 16.37
C ARG A 342 -15.01 -9.55 16.68
N ASP A 343 -15.34 -10.31 15.63
CA ASP A 343 -16.18 -11.49 15.73
C ASP A 343 -15.37 -12.78 15.97
N GLU A 344 -14.23 -12.95 15.29
CA GLU A 344 -13.48 -14.22 15.27
C GLU A 344 -12.22 -14.17 16.16
N GLU A 345 -11.41 -13.12 16.08
CA GLU A 345 -10.05 -13.13 16.65
C GLU A 345 -9.85 -12.36 17.98
N ARG A 346 -10.49 -11.20 18.11
CA ARG A 346 -10.36 -10.21 19.20
C ARG A 346 -8.92 -9.96 19.68
N ASN A 347 -7.98 -9.87 18.74
CA ASN A 347 -6.55 -9.78 19.04
C ASN A 347 -5.88 -8.49 18.56
N ARG A 348 -6.61 -7.58 17.91
CA ARG A 348 -6.10 -6.27 17.48
C ARG A 348 -7.10 -5.20 17.85
N VAL A 349 -6.58 -4.10 18.37
CA VAL A 349 -7.38 -2.96 18.79
C VAL A 349 -6.81 -1.69 18.20
N TRP A 350 -7.66 -0.93 17.51
CA TRP A 350 -7.29 0.28 16.78
C TRP A 350 -8.08 1.52 17.19
N ASP A 351 -9.14 1.34 17.99
CA ASP A 351 -10.03 2.37 18.52
C ASP A 351 -10.11 2.32 20.05
N GLU A 352 -10.46 3.45 20.67
CA GLU A 352 -10.40 3.63 22.12
C GLU A 352 -11.48 2.87 22.89
N GLU A 353 -12.69 2.78 22.33
CA GLU A 353 -13.81 2.06 22.92
C GLU A 353 -13.42 0.58 23.09
N SER A 354 -12.93 -0.04 22.01
CA SER A 354 -12.43 -1.42 22.04
C SER A 354 -11.21 -1.58 22.97
N ALA A 355 -10.38 -0.54 23.12
CA ALA A 355 -9.25 -0.56 24.04
C ALA A 355 -9.70 -0.55 25.51
N GLN A 356 -10.70 0.25 25.87
CA GLN A 356 -11.25 0.25 27.23
C GLN A 356 -11.84 -1.10 27.61
N ASP A 357 -12.49 -1.78 26.66
CA ASP A 357 -13.11 -3.07 26.92
C ASP A 357 -12.08 -4.19 27.02
N ILE A 358 -11.12 -4.27 26.09
CA ILE A 358 -10.12 -5.35 26.11
C ILE A 358 -9.19 -5.28 27.32
N LEU A 359 -8.87 -4.06 27.78
CA LEU A 359 -7.96 -3.85 28.92
C LEU A 359 -8.59 -4.25 30.27
N LYS A 360 -9.91 -4.47 30.31
CA LYS A 360 -10.62 -4.99 31.50
C LYS A 360 -10.69 -6.53 31.52
N ASP A 361 -10.39 -7.20 30.41
CA ASP A 361 -10.52 -8.65 30.24
C ASP A 361 -9.15 -9.33 30.16
N GLU A 362 -8.69 -9.91 31.28
CA GLU A 362 -7.40 -10.62 31.37
C GLU A 362 -7.27 -11.76 30.35
N SER A 363 -8.37 -12.44 30.02
CA SER A 363 -8.36 -13.55 29.06
C SER A 363 -8.11 -13.04 27.64
N ALA A 364 -8.65 -11.87 27.30
CA ALA A 364 -8.45 -11.23 26.00
C ALA A 364 -7.04 -10.62 25.88
N LEU A 365 -6.48 -10.07 26.96
CA LEU A 365 -5.11 -9.54 27.00
C LEU A 365 -4.06 -10.59 26.62
N SER A 366 -4.27 -11.85 27.04
CA SER A 366 -3.36 -12.95 26.68
C SER A 366 -3.31 -13.20 25.16
N LYS A 367 -4.36 -12.87 24.41
CA LYS A 367 -4.46 -13.06 22.95
C LYS A 367 -4.11 -11.80 22.16
N LEU A 368 -4.00 -10.65 22.83
CA LEU A 368 -3.76 -9.35 22.20
C LEU A 368 -2.41 -9.35 21.47
N ARG A 369 -2.44 -9.02 20.18
CA ARG A 369 -1.28 -8.93 19.28
C ARG A 369 -0.95 -7.50 18.90
N GLY A 370 -1.95 -6.63 18.81
CA GLY A 370 -1.74 -5.24 18.43
C GLY A 370 -2.66 -4.28 19.18
N LEU A 371 -2.08 -3.21 19.69
CA LEU A 371 -2.79 -2.17 20.43
C LEU A 371 -2.41 -0.79 19.89
N SER A 372 -3.40 -0.02 19.48
CA SER A 372 -3.23 1.40 19.21
C SER A 372 -4.11 2.23 20.12
N ILE A 373 -3.49 3.13 20.86
CA ILE A 373 -4.14 4.01 21.83
C ILE A 373 -3.67 5.44 21.62
N ARG A 374 -4.39 6.40 22.17
CA ARG A 374 -3.93 7.78 22.22
C ARG A 374 -3.04 8.03 23.44
N SER A 375 -2.22 9.06 23.37
CA SER A 375 -1.35 9.48 24.47
C SER A 375 -2.11 9.97 25.71
N ASP A 376 -3.35 10.43 25.54
CA ASP A 376 -4.27 10.88 26.60
C ASP A 376 -5.26 9.78 27.05
N PHE A 377 -5.10 8.54 26.55
CA PHE A 377 -5.94 7.40 26.91
C PHE A 377 -5.79 7.06 28.40
N ARG A 378 -6.90 6.95 29.13
CA ARG A 378 -6.91 6.61 30.56
C ARG A 378 -7.06 5.10 30.75
N PHE A 379 -6.12 4.50 31.47
CA PHE A 379 -6.21 3.08 31.82
C PHE A 379 -7.39 2.81 32.75
N PRO A 380 -8.18 1.75 32.49
CA PRO A 380 -9.15 1.27 33.47
C PRO A 380 -8.42 0.93 34.77
N LYS A 381 -9.00 1.29 35.93
CA LYS A 381 -8.40 1.00 37.24
C LYS A 381 -8.21 -0.51 37.45
N GLU A 382 -9.02 -1.30 36.76
CA GLU A 382 -9.04 -2.76 36.78
C GLU A 382 -7.91 -3.40 35.95
N ALA A 383 -7.30 -2.66 35.01
CA ALA A 383 -6.28 -3.17 34.08
C ALA A 383 -4.94 -3.49 34.78
N GLY A 384 -4.68 -2.93 35.96
CA GLY A 384 -3.44 -3.09 36.73
C GLY A 384 -3.22 -4.48 37.36
N LYS A 385 -4.12 -5.44 37.17
CA LYS A 385 -3.92 -6.84 37.60
C LYS A 385 -3.07 -7.66 36.64
N CYS A 386 -3.07 -7.29 35.35
CA CYS A 386 -2.30 -7.99 34.33
C CYS A 386 -0.87 -7.44 34.28
N THR A 387 0.12 -8.29 34.52
CA THR A 387 1.54 -7.91 34.56
C THR A 387 2.30 -8.22 33.27
N SER A 388 1.65 -8.85 32.28
CA SER A 388 2.30 -9.30 31.04
C SER A 388 1.34 -9.35 29.85
N LEU A 389 1.83 -8.88 28.70
CA LEU A 389 1.19 -8.96 27.38
C LEU A 389 2.06 -9.83 26.46
N PRO A 390 2.05 -11.16 26.64
CA PRO A 390 3.05 -12.06 26.07
C PRO A 390 2.99 -12.13 24.54
N ASN A 391 1.81 -11.91 23.95
CA ASN A 391 1.58 -12.01 22.51
C ASN A 391 1.57 -10.65 21.80
N LEU A 392 1.73 -9.54 22.53
CA LEU A 392 1.71 -8.20 21.96
C LEU A 392 2.94 -7.98 21.09
N ARG A 393 2.72 -7.75 19.79
CA ARG A 393 3.75 -7.49 18.79
C ARG A 393 3.80 -6.03 18.37
N ILE A 394 2.66 -5.34 18.44
CA ILE A 394 2.46 -3.99 17.91
C ILE A 394 1.89 -3.10 19.01
N LEU A 395 2.57 -1.99 19.29
CA LEU A 395 2.07 -0.93 20.15
C LEU A 395 2.23 0.43 19.46
N GLU A 396 1.12 1.12 19.18
CA GLU A 396 1.12 2.47 18.61
C GLU A 396 0.42 3.47 19.53
N VAL A 397 1.19 4.37 20.13
CA VAL A 397 0.68 5.52 20.89
C VAL A 397 0.58 6.73 19.96
N LYS A 398 -0.65 7.13 19.66
CA LYS A 398 -1.02 8.27 18.81
C LYS A 398 -1.08 9.55 19.64
N VAL A 399 -0.52 10.64 19.12
CA VAL A 399 -0.65 11.96 19.75
C VAL A 399 -1.69 12.76 18.95
N PRO A 400 -2.66 13.42 19.59
CA PRO A 400 -3.60 14.30 18.89
C PRO A 400 -2.87 15.47 18.22
N ASP A 401 -3.35 15.87 17.03
CA ASP A 401 -2.71 16.87 16.18
C ASP A 401 -2.79 18.32 16.73
N TYR A 402 -3.53 18.58 17.82
CA TYR A 402 -3.93 19.93 18.22
C TYR A 402 -3.25 20.52 19.47
N ASP A 403 -2.34 19.81 20.15
CA ASP A 403 -1.84 20.34 21.43
C ASP A 403 -0.37 20.01 21.69
N THR A 404 0.50 21.02 21.55
CA THR A 404 1.91 20.98 21.95
C THR A 404 2.11 21.38 23.42
N THR A 405 1.07 21.76 24.15
CA THR A 405 1.24 22.53 25.39
C THR A 405 0.39 22.12 26.59
N ILE A 406 -0.65 21.29 26.47
CA ILE A 406 -1.46 20.94 27.65
C ILE A 406 -1.66 19.43 27.80
N SER A 407 -1.62 19.02 29.07
CA SER A 407 -2.01 17.74 29.66
C SER A 407 -0.91 16.67 29.77
N GLN A 408 -0.62 16.34 31.02
CA GLN A 408 0.11 15.15 31.44
C GLN A 408 -0.59 13.91 30.87
N GLY A 409 0.07 13.18 29.97
CA GLY A 409 -0.33 11.83 29.59
C GLY A 409 0.61 10.85 30.29
N LEU A 410 0.37 10.60 31.58
CA LEU A 410 1.07 9.61 32.41
C LEU A 410 0.81 8.15 31.97
N CYS A 411 0.07 7.90 30.89
CA CYS A 411 -0.65 6.63 30.71
C CYS A 411 0.05 5.55 29.87
N ALA A 412 0.85 5.90 28.85
CA ALA A 412 1.65 4.86 28.15
C ALA A 412 2.87 4.42 29.00
N ASN A 413 3.31 5.30 29.91
CA ASN A 413 4.21 4.95 31.00
C ASN A 413 3.61 3.80 31.81
N GLU A 414 2.34 3.87 32.22
CA GLU A 414 1.70 2.78 32.97
C GLU A 414 1.73 1.42 32.23
N ILE A 415 1.59 1.32 30.91
CA ILE A 415 1.73 0.02 30.21
C ILE A 415 3.18 -0.48 30.30
N LEU A 416 4.15 0.34 29.92
CA LEU A 416 5.53 -0.11 29.78
C LEU A 416 6.31 -0.10 31.11
N GLU A 417 5.76 0.54 32.14
CA GLU A 417 6.21 0.48 33.54
C GLU A 417 5.54 -0.69 34.28
N ASN A 418 4.26 -1.02 34.00
CA ASN A 418 3.53 -2.06 34.74
C ASN A 418 3.37 -3.41 34.01
N MET A 419 3.56 -3.47 32.68
CA MET A 419 3.34 -4.67 31.87
C MET A 419 4.57 -5.06 31.07
N ARG A 420 4.95 -6.35 31.16
CA ARG A 420 5.99 -6.93 30.31
C ARG A 420 5.47 -7.17 28.91
N CYS A 421 6.19 -6.65 27.91
CA CYS A 421 5.86 -6.79 26.49
C CYS A 421 6.97 -7.56 25.76
N ASP A 422 7.21 -8.80 26.18
CA ASP A 422 8.37 -9.58 25.73
C ASP A 422 8.33 -9.86 24.22
N GLY A 423 7.13 -10.06 23.65
CA GLY A 423 6.91 -10.34 22.22
C GLY A 423 6.90 -9.12 21.29
N LEU A 424 7.17 -7.92 21.81
CA LEU A 424 7.03 -6.65 21.07
C LEU A 424 8.04 -6.55 19.94
N ARG A 425 7.56 -6.20 18.73
CA ARG A 425 8.38 -6.07 17.50
C ARG A 425 8.34 -4.66 16.93
N TRP A 426 7.22 -3.97 17.12
CA TRP A 426 6.96 -2.63 16.61
C TRP A 426 6.41 -1.74 17.73
N LEU A 427 7.21 -0.75 18.14
CA LEU A 427 6.79 0.29 19.08
C LEU A 427 6.85 1.66 18.40
N LYS A 428 5.70 2.33 18.31
CA LYS A 428 5.65 3.76 18.05
C LYS A 428 5.10 4.49 19.24
N TRP A 429 5.89 5.41 19.77
CA TRP A 429 5.50 6.26 20.87
C TRP A 429 6.06 7.66 20.67
N ARG A 430 5.30 8.46 19.91
CA ARG A 430 5.70 9.81 19.56
C ARG A 430 5.44 10.76 20.72
N ASN A 431 6.28 11.80 20.82
CA ASN A 431 6.21 12.85 21.83
C ASN A 431 6.09 12.28 23.25
N ALA A 432 6.84 11.22 23.55
CA ALA A 432 6.83 10.61 24.87
C ALA A 432 7.48 11.57 25.89
N LYS A 433 6.90 11.64 27.08
CA LYS A 433 7.28 12.61 28.12
C LYS A 433 8.21 12.01 29.20
N PHE A 434 8.70 10.79 29.03
CA PHE A 434 9.64 10.18 29.97
C PHE A 434 11.07 10.71 29.79
N HIS A 435 11.84 10.74 30.89
CA HIS A 435 13.26 11.12 30.90
C HIS A 435 14.19 9.95 30.55
N ASP A 436 13.80 8.74 30.96
CA ASP A 436 14.47 7.49 30.66
C ASP A 436 13.44 6.46 30.17
N LEU A 437 13.90 5.47 29.40
CA LEU A 437 13.03 4.44 28.85
C LEU A 437 12.49 3.54 29.97
N PRO A 438 11.20 3.13 29.93
CA PRO A 438 10.63 2.24 30.93
C PRO A 438 11.33 0.87 30.96
N ASP A 439 11.47 0.30 32.16
CA ASP A 439 12.11 -1.01 32.38
C ASP A 439 11.43 -2.14 31.59
N GLY A 440 10.11 -2.09 31.39
CA GLY A 440 9.39 -3.09 30.60
C GLY A 440 9.79 -3.15 29.13
N LEU A 441 10.37 -2.06 28.59
CA LEU A 441 10.94 -2.05 27.24
C LEU A 441 12.34 -2.67 27.19
N VAL A 442 13.09 -2.62 28.30
CA VAL A 442 14.45 -3.18 28.39
C VAL A 442 14.43 -4.71 28.21
N CYS A 443 13.31 -5.38 28.52
CA CYS A 443 13.10 -6.82 28.35
C CYS A 443 12.62 -7.23 26.94
N SER A 444 12.22 -6.30 26.07
CA SER A 444 11.68 -6.59 24.73
C SER A 444 12.78 -6.97 23.73
N THR A 445 13.38 -8.15 23.89
CA THR A 445 14.50 -8.62 23.06
C THR A 445 14.13 -8.84 21.59
N TYR A 446 12.85 -8.97 21.25
CA TYR A 446 12.37 -9.11 19.86
C TYR A 446 12.07 -7.78 19.16
N LEU A 447 12.27 -6.64 19.82
CA LEU A 447 11.94 -5.34 19.27
C LEU A 447 12.84 -5.02 18.06
N ARG A 448 12.22 -4.77 16.91
CA ARG A 448 12.91 -4.44 15.65
C ARG A 448 12.72 -2.99 15.25
N VAL A 449 11.61 -2.36 15.65
CA VAL A 449 11.32 -0.95 15.35
C VAL A 449 10.94 -0.20 16.60
N LEU A 450 11.65 0.91 16.84
CA LEU A 450 11.40 1.85 17.92
C LEU A 450 11.33 3.28 17.37
N ASP A 451 10.13 3.87 17.36
CA ASP A 451 9.88 5.26 16.96
C ASP A 451 9.51 6.10 18.18
N LEU A 452 10.48 6.86 18.70
CA LEU A 452 10.34 7.78 19.83
C LEU A 452 10.45 9.25 19.38
N ARG A 453 10.08 9.53 18.14
CA ARG A 453 10.17 10.88 17.57
C ARG A 453 9.45 11.91 18.44
N GLY A 454 10.09 13.06 18.62
CA GLY A 454 9.55 14.22 19.32
C GLY A 454 9.54 14.08 20.83
N SER A 455 10.13 13.02 21.39
CA SER A 455 10.26 12.80 22.83
C SER A 455 11.30 13.76 23.42
N SER A 456 10.92 15.03 23.57
CA SER A 456 11.80 16.13 23.98
C SER A 456 12.33 16.00 25.41
N ASN A 457 11.80 15.12 26.24
CA ASN A 457 12.30 14.94 27.61
C ASN A 457 13.51 14.00 27.69
N LEU A 458 13.81 13.28 26.61
CA LEU A 458 14.99 12.42 26.51
C LEU A 458 16.26 13.25 26.36
N THR A 459 17.15 13.12 27.35
CA THR A 459 18.49 13.73 27.33
C THR A 459 19.57 12.74 26.91
N SER A 460 19.35 11.45 27.17
CA SER A 460 20.19 10.33 26.75
C SER A 460 19.33 9.09 26.46
N VAL A 461 19.87 8.12 25.72
CA VAL A 461 19.17 6.86 25.37
C VAL A 461 20.05 5.67 25.74
N ARG A 462 19.54 4.80 26.62
CA ARG A 462 20.19 3.55 27.05
C ARG A 462 19.35 2.35 26.63
N ILE A 463 19.68 1.77 25.48
CA ILE A 463 18.92 0.66 24.86
C ILE A 463 19.79 -0.54 24.53
N ALA A 464 20.86 -0.74 25.31
CA ALA A 464 21.88 -1.73 24.96
C ALA A 464 21.33 -3.17 24.86
N SER A 465 20.23 -3.47 25.56
CA SER A 465 19.55 -4.78 25.56
C SER A 465 18.73 -5.07 24.29
N LEU A 466 18.41 -4.07 23.47
CA LEU A 466 17.57 -4.20 22.28
C LEU A 466 18.36 -4.74 21.07
N SER A 467 19.04 -5.87 21.23
CA SER A 467 20.02 -6.38 20.26
C SER A 467 19.44 -6.70 18.88
N ASN A 468 18.13 -6.96 18.75
CA ASN A 468 17.44 -7.19 17.48
C ASN A 468 16.89 -5.92 16.81
N LEU A 469 17.15 -4.73 17.38
CA LEU A 469 16.63 -3.48 16.84
C LEU A 469 17.24 -3.19 15.47
N GLN A 470 16.38 -2.97 14.47
CA GLN A 470 16.73 -2.70 13.08
C GLN A 470 16.49 -1.23 12.71
N HIS A 471 15.47 -0.60 13.28
CA HIS A 471 15.14 0.80 13.02
C HIS A 471 14.93 1.57 14.32
N LEU A 472 15.67 2.66 14.48
CA LEU A 472 15.55 3.59 15.58
C LEU A 472 15.27 5.00 15.06
N ASN A 473 14.12 5.55 15.43
CA ASN A 473 13.76 6.92 15.11
C ASN A 473 13.67 7.77 16.39
N LEU A 474 14.64 8.67 16.53
CA LEU A 474 14.76 9.68 17.59
C LEU A 474 14.63 11.10 17.03
N SER A 475 14.08 11.25 15.83
CA SER A 475 13.92 12.58 15.21
C SER A 475 13.14 13.54 16.11
N ARG A 476 13.53 14.82 16.11
CA ARG A 476 12.93 15.90 16.91
C ARG A 476 13.03 15.69 18.43
N CYS A 477 13.91 14.81 18.92
CA CYS A 477 14.26 14.76 20.34
C CYS A 477 15.24 15.90 20.67
N THR A 478 14.72 17.13 20.81
CA THR A 478 15.54 18.36 20.82
C THR A 478 16.47 18.50 22.02
N ASN A 479 16.18 17.87 23.16
CA ASN A 479 17.04 17.90 24.35
C ASN A 479 18.07 16.75 24.40
N LEU A 480 18.09 15.88 23.38
CA LEU A 480 19.03 14.77 23.32
C LEU A 480 20.45 15.30 23.12
N THR A 481 21.33 15.07 24.09
CA THR A 481 22.70 15.62 24.07
C THR A 481 23.74 14.64 23.53
N SER A 482 23.50 13.35 23.75
CA SER A 482 24.37 12.24 23.33
C SER A 482 23.56 10.97 23.07
N VAL A 483 24.05 10.17 22.13
CA VAL A 483 23.47 8.85 21.79
C VAL A 483 24.57 7.81 21.87
N ARG A 484 24.36 6.76 22.68
CA ARG A 484 25.26 5.63 22.83
C ARG A 484 24.52 4.33 22.55
N ILE A 485 24.73 3.77 21.36
CA ILE A 485 24.02 2.57 20.88
C ILE A 485 24.95 1.56 20.23
N ASP A 486 26.24 1.60 20.57
CA ASP A 486 27.31 0.77 20.00
C ASP A 486 27.01 -0.75 20.03
N SER A 487 26.17 -1.22 20.95
CA SER A 487 25.80 -2.64 21.07
C SER A 487 24.72 -3.10 20.09
N LEU A 488 24.07 -2.20 19.34
CA LEU A 488 22.95 -2.53 18.46
C LEU A 488 23.40 -3.04 17.09
N SER A 489 24.10 -4.17 17.05
CA SER A 489 24.74 -4.68 15.82
C SER A 489 23.77 -4.96 14.66
N ASN A 490 22.48 -5.17 14.92
CA ASN A 490 21.45 -5.37 13.90
C ASN A 490 20.82 -4.07 13.37
N LEU A 491 21.22 -2.90 13.88
CA LEU A 491 20.61 -1.63 13.50
C LEU A 491 20.96 -1.28 12.05
N GLN A 492 19.93 -1.07 11.23
CA GLN A 492 20.03 -0.73 9.81
C GLN A 492 19.71 0.73 9.53
N HIS A 493 18.79 1.34 10.30
CA HIS A 493 18.40 2.74 10.13
C HIS A 493 18.40 3.49 11.46
N LEU A 494 19.10 4.63 11.48
CA LEU A 494 19.10 5.57 12.59
C LEU A 494 18.66 6.95 12.09
N ASN A 495 17.57 7.47 12.65
CA ASN A 495 17.08 8.80 12.35
C ASN A 495 17.15 9.71 13.59
N LEU A 496 17.99 10.73 13.50
CA LEU A 496 18.26 11.79 14.48
C LEU A 496 17.94 13.18 13.89
N PHE A 497 17.10 13.25 12.85
CA PHE A 497 16.66 14.50 12.22
C PHE A 497 16.17 15.50 13.28
N TYR A 498 16.69 16.73 13.26
CA TYR A 498 16.29 17.83 14.14
C TYR A 498 16.58 17.57 15.65
N CYS A 499 17.64 16.82 15.98
CA CYS A 499 18.17 16.74 17.34
C CYS A 499 19.14 17.90 17.61
N THR A 500 18.60 19.10 17.84
CA THR A 500 19.37 20.36 17.83
C THR A 500 20.45 20.48 18.89
N ASN A 501 20.32 19.79 20.04
CA ASN A 501 21.30 19.80 21.13
C ASN A 501 22.28 18.61 21.08
N LEU A 502 22.27 17.82 20.00
CA LEU A 502 23.12 16.65 19.88
C LEU A 502 24.57 17.07 19.63
N THR A 503 25.46 16.73 20.57
CA THR A 503 26.88 17.11 20.52
C THR A 503 27.78 15.99 19.98
N SER A 504 27.42 14.73 20.27
CA SER A 504 28.19 13.56 19.88
C SER A 504 27.29 12.32 19.71
N VAL A 505 27.72 11.43 18.81
CA VAL A 505 27.03 10.18 18.49
C VAL A 505 28.06 9.05 18.46
N ARG A 506 27.85 8.01 19.29
CA ARG A 506 28.69 6.81 19.34
C ARG A 506 27.96 5.66 18.65
N ILE A 507 28.40 5.38 17.43
CA ILE A 507 27.82 4.40 16.51
C ILE A 507 28.90 3.59 15.77
N ALA A 508 30.17 3.68 16.18
CA ALA A 508 31.29 3.20 15.37
C ALA A 508 31.27 1.68 15.14
N SER A 509 30.55 0.91 15.95
CA SER A 509 30.43 -0.56 15.85
C SER A 509 29.15 -1.06 15.16
N LEU A 510 28.33 -0.17 14.59
CA LEU A 510 27.08 -0.54 13.93
C LEU A 510 27.31 -1.12 12.52
N SER A 511 27.80 -2.35 12.45
CA SER A 511 28.22 -2.99 11.19
C SER A 511 27.11 -3.13 10.14
N ASN A 512 25.85 -3.23 10.54
CA ASN A 512 24.69 -3.36 9.63
C ASN A 512 24.01 -2.03 9.30
N LEU A 513 24.51 -0.89 9.79
CA LEU A 513 23.87 0.41 9.56
C LEU A 513 23.97 0.80 8.09
N GLN A 514 22.83 1.04 7.45
CA GLN A 514 22.70 1.41 6.04
C GLN A 514 22.32 2.88 5.88
N HIS A 515 21.50 3.43 6.79
CA HIS A 515 21.03 4.80 6.72
C HIS A 515 21.22 5.55 8.03
N LEU A 516 21.88 6.69 7.97
CA LEU A 516 22.05 7.62 9.09
C LEU A 516 21.56 9.02 8.69
N ASN A 517 20.53 9.51 9.38
CA ASN A 517 20.06 10.89 9.23
C ASN A 517 20.38 11.70 10.50
N LEU A 518 21.20 12.73 10.34
CA LEU A 518 21.64 13.70 11.34
C LEU A 518 21.28 15.14 10.90
N CYS A 519 20.39 15.29 9.91
CA CYS A 519 20.00 16.60 9.40
C CYS A 519 19.48 17.51 10.52
N HIS A 520 19.85 18.78 10.53
CA HIS A 520 19.54 19.76 11.58
C HIS A 520 20.10 19.43 13.00
N CYS A 521 21.19 18.67 13.10
CA CYS A 521 21.96 18.54 14.34
C CYS A 521 22.94 19.71 14.50
N ASN A 522 22.40 20.90 14.82
CA ASN A 522 23.08 22.19 14.67
C ASN A 522 24.42 22.32 15.43
N ILE A 523 24.57 21.67 16.59
CA ILE A 523 25.78 21.78 17.42
C ILE A 523 26.67 20.54 17.37
N LEU A 524 26.43 19.62 16.43
CA LEU A 524 27.22 18.42 16.26
C LEU A 524 28.67 18.81 15.90
N LYS A 525 29.62 18.44 16.76
CA LYS A 525 31.06 18.79 16.58
C LYS A 525 31.89 17.66 16.02
N SER A 526 31.55 16.42 16.36
CA SER A 526 32.31 15.23 15.97
C SER A 526 31.37 14.08 15.64
N LEU A 527 31.85 13.18 14.78
CA LEU A 527 31.09 12.06 14.25
C LEU A 527 31.96 10.80 14.29
N GLY A 528 31.53 9.78 15.05
CA GLY A 528 32.25 8.50 15.15
C GLY A 528 31.76 7.48 14.13
N ILE A 529 32.28 7.51 12.91
CA ILE A 529 31.85 6.64 11.78
C ILE A 529 32.92 5.65 11.29
N ALA A 530 34.00 5.47 12.06
CA ALA A 530 35.21 4.77 11.62
C ALA A 530 35.02 3.30 11.16
N SER A 531 33.90 2.65 11.49
CA SER A 531 33.67 1.24 11.15
C SER A 531 32.19 0.95 10.82
N LEU A 532 31.69 1.63 9.78
CA LEU A 532 30.33 1.44 9.23
C LEU A 532 30.36 0.88 7.80
N PRO A 533 30.74 -0.40 7.60
CA PRO A 533 31.02 -0.96 6.27
C PRO A 533 29.82 -1.00 5.33
N ASN A 534 28.60 -1.06 5.86
CA ASN A 534 27.36 -1.16 5.09
C ASN A 534 26.61 0.18 4.96
N LEU A 535 27.18 1.30 5.44
CA LEU A 535 26.51 2.60 5.37
C LEU A 535 26.41 3.04 3.91
N GLN A 536 25.17 3.26 3.44
CA GLN A 536 24.85 3.65 2.07
C GLN A 536 24.44 5.12 1.97
N HIS A 537 23.76 5.64 3.00
CA HIS A 537 23.24 7.01 3.02
C HIS A 537 23.57 7.72 4.32
N LEU A 538 24.24 8.87 4.19
CA LEU A 538 24.58 9.77 5.31
C LEU A 538 24.05 11.18 5.01
N ASP A 539 23.08 11.63 5.81
CA ASP A 539 22.54 12.99 5.75
C ASP A 539 22.98 13.80 6.97
N LEU A 540 23.80 14.80 6.73
CA LEU A 540 24.35 15.78 7.67
C LEU A 540 23.89 17.20 7.34
N SER A 541 22.89 17.37 6.47
CA SER A 541 22.46 18.69 6.04
C SER A 541 22.02 19.59 7.20
N CYS A 542 22.27 20.88 7.10
CA CYS A 542 22.01 21.88 8.14
C CYS A 542 22.73 21.63 9.47
N CYS A 543 23.83 20.86 9.50
CA CYS A 543 24.71 20.78 10.68
C CYS A 543 25.65 22.00 10.73
N TRP A 544 25.13 23.16 11.16
CA TRP A 544 25.88 24.43 11.10
C TRP A 544 27.18 24.45 11.91
N GLY A 545 27.28 23.68 12.99
CA GLY A 545 28.47 23.56 13.83
C GLY A 545 29.55 22.61 13.31
N LEU A 546 29.27 21.84 12.24
CA LEU A 546 30.19 20.86 11.69
C LEU A 546 31.30 21.56 10.89
N LYS A 547 32.53 21.51 11.40
CA LYS A 547 33.70 22.18 10.78
C LYS A 547 34.49 21.28 9.83
N HIS A 548 34.60 20.00 10.18
CA HIS A 548 35.37 18.98 9.47
C HIS A 548 34.63 17.65 9.54
N LEU A 549 34.83 16.81 8.53
CA LEU A 549 34.47 15.40 8.58
C LEU A 549 35.67 14.57 9.05
N PRO A 550 35.43 13.43 9.72
CA PRO A 550 36.47 12.48 10.07
C PRO A 550 37.12 11.89 8.81
N GLU A 551 38.44 11.71 8.81
CA GLU A 551 39.21 11.10 7.70
C GLU A 551 38.73 9.66 7.41
N GLU A 552 38.19 8.98 8.42
CA GLU A 552 37.70 7.63 8.32
C GLU A 552 36.49 7.50 7.38
N ILE A 553 35.85 8.60 6.96
CA ILE A 553 34.78 8.58 5.95
C ILE A 553 35.26 7.96 4.63
N ALA A 554 36.56 8.10 4.30
CA ALA A 554 37.19 7.48 3.13
C ALA A 554 37.10 5.95 3.15
N SER A 555 36.97 5.35 4.34
CA SER A 555 36.93 3.90 4.53
C SER A 555 35.54 3.28 4.33
N LEU A 556 34.50 4.10 4.13
CA LEU A 556 33.12 3.65 4.00
C LEU A 556 32.84 3.05 2.61
N ARG A 557 33.09 1.74 2.49
CA ARG A 557 33.09 1.00 1.21
C ARG A 557 31.72 0.85 0.52
N SER A 558 30.64 1.19 1.20
CA SER A 558 29.27 1.09 0.66
C SER A 558 28.58 2.44 0.53
N LEU A 559 29.26 3.56 0.87
CA LEU A 559 28.61 4.87 0.91
C LEU A 559 28.30 5.33 -0.51
N GLU A 560 27.01 5.49 -0.80
CA GLU A 560 26.51 5.92 -2.11
C GLU A 560 26.04 7.38 -2.10
N GLN A 561 25.54 7.87 -0.97
CA GLN A 561 24.97 9.21 -0.85
C GLN A 561 25.50 9.93 0.39
N LEU A 562 26.09 11.11 0.17
CA LEU A 562 26.56 12.01 1.23
C LEU A 562 25.92 13.40 1.04
N ILE A 563 25.05 13.77 1.97
CA ILE A 563 24.28 15.02 1.94
C ILE A 563 24.79 15.95 3.04
N LEU A 564 25.41 17.06 2.66
CA LEU A 564 26.05 18.06 3.52
C LEU A 564 25.49 19.47 3.30
N GLY A 565 24.40 19.60 2.56
CA GLY A 565 23.79 20.89 2.23
C GLY A 565 23.60 21.79 3.46
N LYS A 566 23.95 23.07 3.35
CA LYS A 566 23.87 24.09 4.40
C LYS A 566 24.74 23.81 5.62
N CYS A 567 25.81 23.02 5.50
CA CYS A 567 26.88 22.95 6.51
C CYS A 567 27.78 24.19 6.42
N THR A 568 27.30 25.33 6.91
CA THR A 568 27.92 26.65 6.68
C THR A 568 29.31 26.82 7.28
N SER A 569 29.69 26.04 8.30
CA SER A 569 31.02 26.08 8.92
C SER A 569 32.01 25.07 8.35
N LEU A 570 31.59 24.22 7.41
CA LEU A 570 32.45 23.22 6.78
C LEU A 570 33.47 23.93 5.89
N THR A 571 34.76 23.74 6.18
CA THR A 571 35.85 24.49 5.50
C THR A 571 36.57 23.67 4.44
N SER A 572 36.66 22.35 4.65
CA SER A 572 37.31 21.39 3.78
C SER A 572 36.64 20.01 3.92
N LEU A 573 36.92 19.13 2.96
CA LEU A 573 36.53 17.72 2.99
C LEU A 573 37.79 16.83 3.03
N PRO A 574 37.75 15.70 3.76
CA PRO A 574 38.76 14.65 3.65
C PRO A 574 38.62 13.91 2.31
N PHE A 575 39.46 12.90 2.08
CA PHE A 575 39.22 11.98 0.98
C PHE A 575 37.86 11.30 1.13
N LEU A 576 37.11 11.25 0.02
CA LEU A 576 35.78 10.67 -0.02
C LEU A 576 35.83 9.27 -0.66
N PRO A 577 34.92 8.36 -0.27
CA PRO A 577 34.91 7.00 -0.82
C PRO A 577 34.48 7.01 -2.30
N THR A 578 35.21 6.26 -3.13
CA THR A 578 34.99 6.18 -4.60
C THR A 578 33.65 5.54 -5.00
N THR A 579 32.89 5.01 -4.04
CA THR A 579 31.55 4.45 -4.23
C THR A 579 30.43 5.48 -4.30
N LEU A 580 30.71 6.75 -3.95
CA LEU A 580 29.71 7.81 -3.96
C LEU A 580 29.10 8.00 -5.35
N LYS A 581 27.77 8.03 -5.38
CA LYS A 581 26.94 8.37 -6.53
C LYS A 581 26.34 9.77 -6.39
N GLU A 582 26.13 10.24 -5.16
CA GLU A 582 25.58 11.57 -4.90
C GLU A 582 26.36 12.29 -3.79
N LEU A 583 26.80 13.51 -4.10
CA LEU A 583 27.41 14.44 -3.15
C LEU A 583 26.67 15.78 -3.21
N ASN A 584 25.96 16.12 -2.14
CA ASN A 584 25.29 17.41 -2.01
C ASN A 584 26.04 18.29 -1.01
N LEU A 585 26.56 19.41 -1.51
CA LEU A 585 27.29 20.44 -0.76
C LEU A 585 26.59 21.81 -0.91
N GLU A 586 25.30 21.85 -1.25
CA GLU A 586 24.60 23.12 -1.49
C GLU A 586 24.80 24.10 -0.33
N ARG A 587 25.07 25.36 -0.61
CA ARG A 587 25.18 26.42 0.41
C ARG A 587 26.18 26.11 1.55
N CYS A 588 27.23 25.33 1.28
CA CYS A 588 28.39 25.19 2.17
C CYS A 588 29.27 26.45 2.08
N TRP A 589 28.83 27.53 2.71
CA TRP A 589 29.40 28.88 2.50
C TRP A 589 30.88 29.04 2.86
N SER A 590 31.43 28.23 3.77
CA SER A 590 32.83 28.32 4.18
C SER A 590 33.76 27.35 3.44
N LEU A 591 33.23 26.50 2.55
CA LEU A 591 34.01 25.52 1.80
C LEU A 591 34.92 26.26 0.82
N ARG A 592 36.25 26.09 0.96
CA ARG A 592 37.23 26.83 0.15
C ARG A 592 37.74 26.06 -1.05
N SER A 593 37.87 24.75 -0.93
CA SER A 593 38.36 23.89 -2.00
C SER A 593 37.64 22.55 -1.98
N LEU A 594 37.47 21.96 -3.16
CA LEU A 594 36.98 20.60 -3.33
C LEU A 594 37.99 19.85 -4.20
N LYS A 595 38.50 18.72 -3.69
CA LYS A 595 39.31 17.77 -4.46
C LYS A 595 38.71 16.38 -4.30
N ALA A 596 38.16 15.83 -5.38
CA ALA A 596 37.43 14.57 -5.32
C ALA A 596 37.65 13.75 -6.60
N SER A 597 38.24 12.56 -6.48
CA SER A 597 38.24 11.56 -7.57
C SER A 597 37.21 10.49 -7.22
N LEU A 598 36.05 10.59 -7.88
CA LEU A 598 34.82 9.85 -7.60
C LEU A 598 34.23 9.32 -8.92
N PRO A 599 34.77 8.22 -9.48
CA PRO A 599 34.40 7.74 -10.83
C PRO A 599 32.93 7.32 -10.96
N LYS A 600 32.27 6.96 -9.86
CA LYS A 600 30.85 6.57 -9.81
C LYS A 600 29.90 7.72 -9.53
N LEU A 601 30.41 8.95 -9.36
CA LEU A 601 29.59 10.10 -8.99
C LEU A 601 28.65 10.46 -10.13
N GLU A 602 27.34 10.36 -9.90
CA GLU A 602 26.29 10.71 -10.84
C GLU A 602 25.75 12.13 -10.60
N ARG A 603 25.77 12.61 -9.36
CA ARG A 603 25.19 13.90 -8.96
C ARG A 603 26.10 14.66 -8.02
N LEU A 604 26.41 15.91 -8.38
CA LEU A 604 27.17 16.84 -7.56
C LEU A 604 26.46 18.19 -7.49
N GLN A 605 26.03 18.58 -6.29
CA GLN A 605 25.35 19.85 -6.04
C GLN A 605 26.26 20.77 -5.21
N LEU A 606 26.69 21.89 -5.78
CA LEU A 606 27.60 22.86 -5.16
C LEU A 606 27.01 24.28 -5.12
N TRP A 607 25.76 24.46 -5.57
CA TRP A 607 25.17 25.77 -5.70
C TRP A 607 25.15 26.53 -4.36
N GLY A 608 25.52 27.80 -4.41
CA GLY A 608 25.60 28.69 -3.25
C GLY A 608 26.86 28.51 -2.39
N CYS A 609 27.88 27.77 -2.82
CA CYS A 609 29.19 27.70 -2.15
C CYS A 609 30.02 28.98 -2.37
N GLY A 610 29.64 30.08 -1.71
CA GLY A 610 30.22 31.41 -1.98
C GLY A 610 31.72 31.57 -1.70
N ALA A 611 32.33 30.76 -0.82
CA ALA A 611 33.77 30.80 -0.54
C ALA A 611 34.62 29.84 -1.37
N LEU A 612 34.01 29.03 -2.24
CA LEU A 612 34.72 28.02 -3.02
C LEU A 612 35.63 28.69 -4.05
N GLU A 613 36.93 28.46 -3.96
CA GLU A 613 37.96 29.04 -4.84
C GLU A 613 38.41 28.05 -5.91
N THR A 614 38.54 26.77 -5.58
CA THR A 614 38.97 25.70 -6.50
C THR A 614 38.08 24.46 -6.38
N ALA A 615 37.78 23.83 -7.50
CA ALA A 615 37.06 22.55 -7.56
C ALA A 615 37.72 21.62 -8.59
N GLU A 616 38.42 20.59 -8.09
CA GLU A 616 38.99 19.49 -8.87
C GLU A 616 38.14 18.23 -8.66
N VAL A 617 37.36 17.85 -9.67
CA VAL A 617 36.44 16.70 -9.58
C VAL A 617 36.62 15.77 -10.77
N ASP A 618 37.15 14.59 -10.51
CA ASP A 618 37.30 13.52 -11.49
C ASP A 618 36.14 12.53 -11.36
N ALA A 619 35.22 12.52 -12.32
CA ALA A 619 33.95 11.80 -12.23
C ALA A 619 33.41 11.35 -13.59
N ASP A 620 33.70 10.10 -13.95
CA ASP A 620 33.33 9.50 -15.26
C ASP A 620 31.82 9.31 -15.48
N SER A 621 31.03 9.29 -14.40
CA SER A 621 29.59 8.92 -14.45
C SER A 621 28.64 10.11 -14.24
N MET A 622 29.15 11.34 -14.30
CA MET A 622 28.41 12.54 -13.88
C MET A 622 27.22 12.85 -14.81
N ARG A 623 26.04 13.07 -14.22
CA ARG A 623 24.77 13.37 -14.90
C ARG A 623 24.16 14.70 -14.49
N GLU A 624 24.36 15.10 -13.23
CA GLU A 624 23.86 16.36 -12.69
C GLU A 624 25.01 17.09 -11.99
N PHE A 625 25.24 18.35 -12.40
CA PHE A 625 26.29 19.21 -11.88
C PHE A 625 25.78 20.65 -11.78
N ASP A 626 25.76 21.24 -10.59
CA ASP A 626 25.27 22.60 -10.36
C ASP A 626 26.26 23.41 -9.51
N LEU A 627 26.82 24.48 -10.09
CA LEU A 627 27.77 25.43 -9.48
C LEU A 627 27.14 26.83 -9.26
N SER A 628 25.83 26.97 -9.40
CA SER A 628 25.15 28.26 -9.38
C SER A 628 25.45 29.03 -8.09
N GLY A 629 25.97 30.25 -8.17
CA GLY A 629 26.25 31.07 -6.98
C GLY A 629 27.57 30.77 -6.26
N CYS A 630 28.51 30.03 -6.87
CA CYS A 630 29.91 29.92 -6.42
C CYS A 630 30.72 31.18 -6.82
N GLN A 631 30.50 32.30 -6.11
CA GLN A 631 30.99 33.64 -6.51
C GLN A 631 32.52 33.81 -6.54
N ARG A 632 33.27 32.97 -5.83
CA ARG A 632 34.74 33.07 -5.70
C ARG A 632 35.51 32.00 -6.48
N LEU A 633 34.81 31.20 -7.28
CA LEU A 633 35.37 30.07 -8.00
C LEU A 633 36.29 30.59 -9.12
N LYS A 634 37.58 30.29 -9.01
CA LYS A 634 38.62 30.72 -9.96
C LYS A 634 38.95 29.63 -10.97
N GLU A 635 38.92 28.38 -10.52
CA GLU A 635 39.36 27.22 -11.30
C GLU A 635 38.41 26.04 -11.06
N VAL A 636 38.01 25.40 -12.16
CA VAL A 636 37.23 24.16 -12.17
C VAL A 636 37.91 23.19 -13.12
N ASP A 637 38.42 22.10 -12.58
CA ASP A 637 38.92 20.98 -13.36
C ASP A 637 37.97 19.80 -13.20
N CYS A 638 37.31 19.43 -14.29
CA CYS A 638 36.38 18.30 -14.33
C CYS A 638 36.73 17.35 -15.47
N THR A 639 37.38 16.23 -15.13
CA THR A 639 37.66 15.12 -16.06
C THR A 639 36.52 14.11 -15.98
N GLY A 640 35.97 13.68 -17.12
CA GLY A 640 34.91 12.65 -17.17
C GLY A 640 33.68 12.89 -18.07
N GLY A 641 33.60 14.04 -18.75
CA GLY A 641 32.48 14.36 -19.66
C GLY A 641 31.32 15.05 -18.94
N LEU A 642 31.28 16.38 -19.02
CA LEU A 642 30.23 17.18 -18.39
C LEU A 642 28.87 16.99 -19.09
N PRO A 643 27.79 16.68 -18.36
CA PRO A 643 26.42 16.85 -18.84
C PRO A 643 26.08 18.35 -18.98
N SER A 644 25.12 18.69 -19.84
CA SER A 644 24.73 20.07 -20.17
C SER A 644 24.46 20.94 -18.94
N PHE A 645 25.13 22.10 -18.86
CA PHE A 645 24.99 23.12 -17.81
C PHE A 645 23.53 23.55 -17.58
N ARG A 646 23.14 23.74 -16.31
CA ARG A 646 21.98 24.56 -15.91
C ARG A 646 22.39 25.55 -14.85
#